data_AF-K1QK19-F1
#
_entry.id   AF-K1QK19-F1
#
_cell.length_a   1.000
_cell.length_b   1.000
_cell.length_c   1.000
_cell.angle_alpha   90.00
_cell.angle_beta   90.00
_cell.angle_gamma   90.00
#
_symmetry.space_group_name_H-M   'P 1'
#
loop_
_entity.id
_entity.type
_entity.pdbx_description
1 polymer ?
#
loop_
_entity_poly.entity_id
_entity_poly.type
_entity_poly.pdbx_seq_one_letter_code
_entity_poly.pdbx_strand_id
1 'polypeptide(L)'
;MNLSLQTKGRHGYSVEFSPFFPTKLACASSQYYGIAGCGTLYVIETGPNGLIPQTVFDWNDGLFDITWAENNENILVTGAGDGHVVVWDINQRRGPIKAYKEHTKEVNSVHWSQTRQEHYFLSGSWDKSMKLWDISRSQSLTTFLGHEAIVYSVRWSPHIPGSFASASDVQDPRSRDVNGRPLPGPREISIAVHQRSTDRHAMDLSQFTMEFGQFVSHDIQFNALAKGYLNSNLECCSRLGLGRLHSNCLPISLPKDDPYFGTFKRTCMNFVRSLPSSGLDCNVGPRQQINQNTHYLDGSAVYGSDQNTMNSLRLRTDGEYSLLKSSSVDGEELLSKDTNNSASCRLPTNNNNVKCFNAGDRRVNQQPALISLQTIWHREHNRIAKKLKTVNPEWNDETLFQESRKVVGAMIQHITYHSYLQDILGNDIMNKFDLKPKSSGYFTGYNANFKAMIRNVFSTAAFRFGHSMINDKLSYHPTKAFSTNIMSDLRNIVLKPDWIYRKDGGVGAVTKGLYETNAQSVDMRKSYEVTRHLFESGQGTGIDLAAINIQRGRDHGLAPYNVWRSVCRLEPATTFTTGAGGLIDHPEDAVLALKSIYKSVDDIDLFTGGVSENPLPGARVGPLFACIIGLQFKALKYADRFYYENDVGNVKFTPEQLNEIRKTLMANVICRNTDISKIHRNVFEKKTVRYVD
;
A
#
# COMPACT_ATOMS: atom_id res chain seq x y z
N MET A 1 34.36 29.16 -24.87
CA MET A 1 34.52 30.24 -23.87
C MET A 1 33.17 30.36 -23.19
N ASN A 2 33.07 30.12 -21.88
CA ASN A 2 31.80 30.23 -21.16
C ASN A 2 31.58 31.70 -20.79
N LEU A 3 30.51 32.30 -21.30
CA LEU A 3 30.10 33.66 -20.93
C LEU A 3 29.18 33.56 -19.70
N SER A 4 29.40 34.40 -18.70
CA SER A 4 28.59 34.42 -17.47
C SER A 4 28.26 35.85 -17.04
N LEU A 5 27.01 36.08 -16.64
CA LEU A 5 26.56 37.33 -16.01
C LEU A 5 26.16 37.04 -14.57
N GLN A 6 26.71 37.78 -13.60
CA GLN A 6 26.32 37.67 -12.20
C GLN A 6 25.28 38.73 -11.85
N THR A 7 24.05 38.30 -11.56
CA THR A 7 22.97 39.15 -11.07
C THR A 7 23.11 39.36 -9.57
N LYS A 8 23.51 40.56 -9.12
CA LYS A 8 23.77 40.83 -7.69
C LYS A 8 22.50 40.65 -6.86
N GLY A 9 22.54 39.73 -5.89
CA GLY A 9 21.44 39.50 -4.96
C GLY A 9 20.19 38.85 -5.58
N ARG A 10 20.27 38.35 -6.82
CA ARG A 10 19.17 37.68 -7.52
C ARG A 10 19.62 36.30 -8.02
N HIS A 11 18.73 35.33 -7.95
CA HIS A 11 18.86 34.01 -8.57
C HIS A 11 18.08 33.99 -9.89
N GLY A 12 18.70 33.54 -10.98
CA GLY A 12 18.02 33.37 -12.26
C GLY A 12 17.06 32.19 -12.23
N TYR A 13 15.82 32.39 -12.70
CA TYR A 13 14.75 31.39 -12.68
C TYR A 13 14.40 30.88 -14.07
N SER A 14 14.32 31.78 -15.05
CA SER A 14 14.01 31.43 -16.43
C SER A 14 14.77 32.36 -17.38
N VAL A 15 15.20 31.81 -18.51
CA VAL A 15 15.94 32.52 -19.55
C VAL A 15 15.38 32.15 -20.92
N GLU A 16 15.16 33.16 -21.76
CA GLU A 16 14.64 32.96 -23.11
C GLU A 16 15.34 33.87 -24.11
N PHE A 17 15.78 33.30 -25.23
CA PHE A 17 16.33 34.06 -26.35
C PHE A 17 15.22 34.79 -27.09
N SER A 18 15.53 35.98 -27.59
CA SER A 18 14.60 36.70 -28.46
C SER A 18 14.37 35.89 -29.74
N PRO A 19 13.11 35.72 -30.18
CA PRO A 19 12.80 35.08 -31.45
C PRO A 19 13.21 35.93 -32.67
N PHE A 20 13.56 37.20 -32.45
CA PHE A 20 13.94 38.15 -33.51
C PHE A 20 15.46 38.39 -33.59
N PHE A 21 16.14 38.38 -32.45
CA PHE A 21 17.56 38.74 -32.36
C PHE A 21 18.37 37.64 -31.69
N PRO A 22 19.27 36.94 -32.40
CA PRO A 22 20.05 35.84 -31.83
C PRO A 22 21.03 36.30 -30.75
N THR A 23 21.34 37.60 -30.71
CA THR A 23 22.23 38.22 -29.72
C THR A 23 21.49 38.75 -28.50
N LYS A 24 20.17 38.61 -28.42
CA LYS A 24 19.37 39.16 -27.33
C LYS A 24 18.68 38.05 -26.56
N LEU A 25 18.74 38.11 -25.24
CA LEU A 25 18.03 37.20 -24.34
C LEU A 25 17.46 37.96 -23.15
N ALA A 26 16.45 37.38 -22.51
CA ALA A 26 15.88 37.93 -21.30
C ALA A 26 15.90 36.89 -20.18
N CYS A 27 16.09 37.35 -18.94
CA CYS A 27 16.22 36.52 -17.75
C CYS A 27 15.30 37.04 -16.65
N ALA A 28 14.34 36.20 -16.23
CA ALA A 28 13.56 36.42 -15.03
C ALA A 28 14.34 35.92 -13.81
N SER A 29 14.37 36.71 -12.74
CA SER A 29 15.13 36.40 -11.54
C SER A 29 14.37 36.77 -10.27
N SER A 30 14.75 36.16 -9.16
CA SER A 30 14.13 36.35 -7.85
C SER A 30 15.16 36.45 -6.73
N GLN A 31 14.86 37.22 -5.69
CA GLN A 31 15.61 37.18 -4.43
C GLN A 31 15.34 35.88 -3.66
N TYR A 32 16.26 35.52 -2.77
CA TYR A 32 16.11 34.44 -1.78
C TYR A 32 15.51 33.13 -2.33
N TYR A 33 15.91 32.72 -3.54
CA TYR A 33 15.38 31.53 -4.22
C TYR A 33 13.85 31.53 -4.29
N GLY A 34 13.24 32.69 -4.57
CA GLY A 34 11.80 32.80 -4.79
C GLY A 34 10.94 32.59 -3.55
N ILE A 35 11.54 32.40 -2.37
CA ILE A 35 10.82 32.20 -1.10
C ILE A 35 10.25 33.53 -0.58
N ALA A 36 10.98 34.62 -0.81
CA ALA A 36 10.61 35.96 -0.40
C ALA A 36 11.42 37.00 -1.21
N GLY A 37 11.00 38.26 -1.14
CA GLY A 37 11.72 39.38 -1.74
C GLY A 37 11.34 39.65 -3.19
N CYS A 38 12.04 40.59 -3.81
CA CYS A 38 11.65 41.14 -5.11
C CYS A 38 12.20 40.31 -6.29
N GLY A 39 11.64 40.52 -7.47
CA GLY A 39 12.10 39.94 -8.72
C GLY A 39 12.73 40.99 -9.62
N THR A 40 13.57 40.55 -10.55
CA THR A 40 14.14 41.43 -11.58
C THR A 40 14.14 40.74 -12.93
N LEU A 41 13.62 41.44 -13.93
CA LEU A 41 13.74 41.08 -15.34
C LEU A 41 14.98 41.77 -15.93
N TYR A 42 15.92 40.99 -16.44
CA TYR A 42 17.10 41.46 -17.15
C TYR A 42 16.94 41.20 -18.65
N VAL A 43 17.04 42.24 -19.47
CA VAL A 43 17.21 42.12 -20.93
C VAL A 43 18.69 42.27 -21.22
N ILE A 44 19.29 41.28 -21.86
CA ILE A 44 20.73 41.08 -21.96
C ILE A 44 21.09 40.94 -23.44
N GLU A 45 22.14 41.64 -23.84
CA GLU A 45 22.75 41.50 -25.17
C GLU A 45 24.04 40.69 -25.05
N THR A 46 24.24 39.74 -25.96
CA THR A 46 25.46 38.95 -26.09
C THR A 46 26.44 39.70 -26.99
N GLY A 47 27.59 40.10 -26.44
CA GLY A 47 28.67 40.74 -27.19
C GLY A 47 29.94 39.88 -27.23
N PRO A 48 30.93 40.27 -28.05
CA PRO A 48 32.23 39.60 -28.13
C PRO A 48 32.96 39.51 -26.79
N ASN A 49 32.68 40.46 -25.88
CA ASN A 49 33.34 40.61 -24.58
C ASN A 49 32.50 40.11 -23.39
N GLY A 50 31.32 39.52 -23.60
CA GLY A 50 30.47 39.05 -22.51
C GLY A 50 28.96 39.28 -22.68
N LEU A 51 28.22 38.98 -21.61
CA LEU A 51 26.79 39.24 -21.48
C LEU A 51 26.58 40.61 -20.83
N ILE A 52 25.89 41.53 -21.51
CA ILE A 52 25.72 42.92 -21.05
C ILE A 52 24.23 43.19 -20.82
N PRO A 53 23.80 43.47 -19.57
CA PRO A 53 22.44 43.92 -19.29
C PRO A 53 22.18 45.27 -19.97
N GLN A 54 21.17 45.32 -20.85
CA GLN A 54 20.74 46.53 -21.54
C GLN A 54 19.62 47.23 -20.79
N THR A 55 18.60 46.46 -20.38
CA THR A 55 17.42 46.97 -19.68
C THR A 55 17.14 46.09 -18.47
N VAL A 56 16.77 46.73 -17.35
CA VAL A 56 16.52 46.04 -16.08
C VAL A 56 15.23 46.58 -15.49
N PHE A 57 14.32 45.67 -15.14
CA PHE A 57 13.04 46.01 -14.52
C PHE A 57 12.88 45.28 -13.19
N ASP A 58 12.59 46.00 -12.13
CA ASP A 58 12.27 45.41 -10.83
C ASP A 58 10.77 45.18 -10.67
N TRP A 59 10.43 44.09 -9.98
CA TRP A 59 9.07 43.74 -9.57
C TRP A 59 9.03 43.45 -8.07
N ASN A 60 7.90 43.72 -7.43
CA ASN A 60 7.78 43.66 -5.98
C ASN A 60 7.88 42.26 -5.37
N ASP A 61 7.67 41.21 -6.18
CA ASP A 61 7.79 39.80 -5.81
C ASP A 61 8.66 39.04 -6.83
N GLY A 62 9.01 37.79 -6.56
CA GLY A 62 9.82 36.95 -7.43
C GLY A 62 9.23 36.79 -8.83
N LEU A 63 10.08 36.80 -9.87
CA LEU A 63 9.72 36.45 -11.24
C LEU A 63 10.23 35.03 -11.54
N PHE A 64 9.34 34.15 -12.01
CA PHE A 64 9.61 32.72 -12.10
C PHE A 64 9.71 32.18 -13.52
N ASP A 65 8.97 32.75 -14.46
CA ASP A 65 9.04 32.36 -15.87
C ASP A 65 8.91 33.60 -16.76
N ILE A 66 9.39 33.47 -17.99
CA ILE A 66 9.42 34.54 -18.99
C ILE A 66 9.07 33.97 -20.36
N THR A 67 8.46 34.78 -21.22
CA THR A 67 8.29 34.47 -22.63
C THR A 67 8.31 35.73 -23.48
N TRP A 68 8.93 35.66 -24.66
CA TRP A 68 8.88 36.73 -25.66
C TRP A 68 7.58 36.68 -26.43
N ALA A 69 7.08 37.85 -26.83
CA ALA A 69 6.04 37.90 -27.84
C ALA A 69 6.60 37.47 -29.20
N GLU A 70 5.94 36.52 -29.86
CA GLU A 70 6.36 36.02 -31.19
C GLU A 70 6.00 36.97 -32.33
N ASN A 71 5.23 38.02 -32.04
CA ASN A 71 4.76 39.01 -33.01
C ASN A 71 5.22 40.43 -32.72
N ASN A 72 5.99 40.65 -31.65
CA ASN A 72 6.56 41.95 -31.31
C ASN A 72 7.91 41.78 -30.59
N GLU A 73 8.96 42.29 -31.22
CA GLU A 73 10.35 42.16 -30.76
C GLU A 73 10.67 42.86 -29.43
N ASN A 74 9.77 43.72 -28.96
CA ASN A 74 9.97 44.55 -27.77
C ASN A 74 9.14 44.09 -26.57
N ILE A 75 8.23 43.13 -26.75
CA ILE A 75 7.27 42.72 -25.72
C ILE A 75 7.69 41.41 -25.06
N LEU A 76 7.60 41.40 -23.73
CA LEU A 76 7.90 40.26 -22.86
C LEU A 76 6.76 40.06 -21.87
N VAL A 77 6.51 38.82 -21.47
CA VAL A 77 5.59 38.47 -20.40
C VAL A 77 6.34 37.67 -19.33
N THR A 78 6.10 37.98 -18.06
CA THR A 78 6.65 37.22 -16.92
C THR A 78 5.56 36.77 -15.96
N GLY A 79 5.73 35.58 -15.39
CA GLY A 79 4.94 35.10 -14.24
C GLY A 79 5.57 35.52 -12.92
N ALA A 80 4.78 36.04 -11.97
CA ALA A 80 5.23 36.53 -10.68
C ALA A 80 4.68 35.72 -9.49
N GLY A 81 5.44 35.72 -8.38
CA GLY A 81 5.10 35.01 -7.15
C GLY A 81 3.92 35.59 -6.39
N ASP A 82 3.70 36.89 -6.51
CA ASP A 82 2.50 37.54 -5.99
C ASP A 82 1.25 37.24 -6.81
N GLY A 83 1.30 36.35 -7.81
CA GLY A 83 0.19 35.94 -8.65
C GLY A 83 -0.15 36.91 -9.78
N HIS A 84 0.73 37.86 -10.09
CA HIS A 84 0.60 38.68 -11.29
C HIS A 84 1.14 37.97 -12.53
N VAL A 85 0.55 38.30 -13.68
CA VAL A 85 1.19 38.14 -14.99
C VAL A 85 1.55 39.53 -15.49
N VAL A 86 2.84 39.78 -15.71
CA VAL A 86 3.36 41.12 -15.95
C VAL A 86 3.87 41.23 -17.38
N VAL A 87 3.47 42.27 -18.09
CA VAL A 87 3.83 42.54 -19.47
C VAL A 87 4.76 43.74 -19.54
N TRP A 88 5.88 43.57 -20.23
CA TRP A 88 6.95 44.56 -20.33
C TRP A 88 7.14 45.00 -21.77
N ASP A 89 7.47 46.27 -21.97
CA ASP A 89 7.99 46.80 -23.21
C ASP A 89 9.42 47.27 -22.96
N ILE A 90 10.40 46.68 -23.65
CA ILE A 90 11.81 46.98 -23.44
C ILE A 90 12.18 48.41 -23.86
N ASN A 91 11.38 49.08 -24.68
CA ASN A 91 11.56 50.49 -25.04
C ASN A 91 11.04 51.44 -23.95
N GLN A 92 10.12 50.97 -23.09
CA GLN A 92 9.62 51.75 -21.98
C GLN A 92 10.57 51.62 -20.79
N ARG A 93 11.30 52.69 -20.47
CA ARG A 93 12.31 52.67 -19.39
C ARG A 93 11.75 52.61 -17.96
N ARG A 94 10.42 52.68 -17.78
CA ARG A 94 9.78 52.70 -16.45
C ARG A 94 8.58 51.76 -16.38
N GLY A 95 8.76 50.68 -15.61
CA GLY A 95 7.70 49.77 -15.19
C GLY A 95 7.07 48.94 -16.31
N PRO A 96 6.17 48.02 -15.97
CA PRO A 96 5.45 47.24 -16.96
C PRO A 96 4.39 48.06 -17.68
N ILE A 97 4.08 47.67 -18.92
CA ILE A 97 2.96 48.27 -19.67
C ILE A 97 1.61 47.72 -19.19
N LYS A 98 1.61 46.53 -18.58
CA LYS A 98 0.40 45.90 -18.05
C LYS A 98 0.73 44.91 -16.94
N ALA A 99 -0.14 44.82 -15.94
CA ALA A 99 -0.06 43.79 -14.91
C ALA A 99 -1.46 43.21 -14.70
N TYR A 100 -1.60 41.91 -14.96
CA TYR A 100 -2.84 41.18 -14.76
C TYR A 100 -2.85 40.53 -13.39
N LYS A 101 -3.93 40.74 -12.62
CA LYS A 101 -4.10 40.15 -11.30
C LYS A 101 -5.39 39.34 -11.21
N GLU A 102 -5.34 38.12 -11.74
CA GLU A 102 -6.43 37.15 -11.58
C GLU A 102 -6.01 35.86 -10.87
N HIS A 103 -4.73 35.48 -10.98
CA HIS A 103 -4.23 34.32 -10.25
C HIS A 103 -4.17 34.64 -8.75
N THR A 104 -4.61 33.68 -7.94
CA THR A 104 -4.68 33.84 -6.47
C THR A 104 -3.39 33.40 -5.77
N LYS A 105 -2.46 32.83 -6.53
CA LYS A 105 -1.17 32.29 -6.09
C LYS A 105 -0.10 32.49 -7.17
N GLU A 106 1.12 32.08 -6.87
CA GLU A 106 2.31 32.16 -7.71
C GLU A 106 2.02 31.73 -9.16
N VAL A 107 2.45 32.54 -10.13
CA VAL A 107 2.43 32.18 -11.55
C VAL A 107 3.79 31.61 -11.91
N ASN A 108 3.83 30.30 -12.11
CA ASN A 108 5.07 29.56 -12.26
C ASN A 108 5.46 29.30 -13.71
N SER A 109 4.54 29.52 -14.65
CA SER A 109 4.83 29.36 -16.06
C SER A 109 4.02 30.32 -16.92
N VAL A 110 4.66 30.87 -17.94
CA VAL A 110 4.04 31.64 -19.02
C VAL A 110 4.56 31.14 -20.36
N HIS A 111 3.75 31.21 -21.41
CA HIS A 111 4.19 30.85 -22.76
C HIS A 111 3.38 31.56 -23.83
N TRP A 112 4.07 32.22 -24.77
CA TRP A 112 3.43 32.89 -25.90
C TRP A 112 3.03 31.90 -27.00
N SER A 113 1.95 32.21 -27.73
CA SER A 113 1.50 31.40 -28.86
C SER A 113 2.55 31.39 -29.97
N GLN A 114 2.90 30.20 -30.45
CA GLN A 114 3.91 30.02 -31.49
C GLN A 114 3.35 30.24 -32.90
N THR A 115 2.04 30.49 -33.03
CA THR A 115 1.41 30.87 -34.29
C THR A 115 1.66 32.35 -34.55
N ARG A 116 2.56 32.67 -35.48
CA ARG A 116 2.85 34.06 -35.88
C ARG A 116 1.55 34.74 -36.32
N GLN A 117 1.30 35.95 -35.81
CA GLN A 117 0.08 36.79 -35.89
C GLN A 117 -0.89 36.69 -34.70
N GLU A 118 -0.76 35.71 -33.80
CA GLU A 118 -1.58 35.67 -32.59
C GLU A 118 -0.98 36.49 -31.44
N HIS A 119 -1.83 37.23 -30.73
CA HIS A 119 -1.45 38.02 -29.55
C HIS A 119 -1.78 37.29 -28.23
N TYR A 120 -1.80 35.95 -28.27
CA TYR A 120 -2.22 35.12 -27.16
C TYR A 120 -1.04 34.56 -26.38
N PHE A 121 -1.20 34.48 -25.07
CA PHE A 121 -0.28 33.76 -24.19
C PHE A 121 -1.03 33.00 -23.11
N LEU A 122 -0.37 31.99 -22.54
CA LEU A 122 -0.88 31.18 -21.45
C LEU A 122 -0.14 31.52 -20.16
N SER A 123 -0.81 31.33 -19.03
CA SER A 123 -0.19 31.24 -17.71
C SER A 123 -0.65 29.99 -16.98
N GLY A 124 0.25 29.41 -16.17
CA GLY A 124 -0.03 28.32 -15.23
C GLY A 124 0.34 28.74 -13.81
N SER A 125 -0.53 28.46 -12.85
CA SER A 125 -0.38 28.92 -11.47
C SER A 125 -0.54 27.82 -10.43
N TRP A 126 0.03 28.09 -9.25
CA TRP A 126 -0.18 27.32 -8.03
C TRP A 126 -1.59 27.41 -7.47
N ASP A 127 -2.45 28.26 -8.04
CA ASP A 127 -3.88 28.23 -7.76
C ASP A 127 -4.63 27.09 -8.48
N LYS A 128 -3.88 26.24 -9.19
CA LYS A 128 -4.34 25.05 -9.94
C LYS A 128 -5.07 25.37 -11.25
N SER A 129 -5.07 26.64 -11.66
CA SER A 129 -5.66 27.07 -12.93
C SER A 129 -4.61 27.36 -13.98
N MET A 130 -5.02 27.23 -15.23
CA MET A 130 -4.33 27.85 -16.36
C MET A 130 -5.23 28.93 -16.94
N LYS A 131 -4.65 30.00 -17.45
CA LYS A 131 -5.42 31.09 -18.07
C LYS A 131 -4.88 31.41 -19.45
N LEU A 132 -5.79 31.68 -20.37
CA LEU A 132 -5.52 32.21 -21.71
C LEU A 132 -5.70 33.72 -21.68
N TRP A 133 -4.74 34.43 -22.25
CA TRP A 133 -4.70 35.89 -22.25
C TRP A 133 -4.61 36.45 -23.66
N ASP A 134 -5.15 37.64 -23.83
CA ASP A 134 -4.94 38.50 -24.98
C ASP A 134 -4.44 39.84 -24.45
N ILE A 135 -3.27 40.28 -24.95
CA ILE A 135 -2.63 41.51 -24.49
C ILE A 135 -3.51 42.76 -24.68
N SER A 136 -4.40 42.75 -25.67
CA SER A 136 -5.32 43.87 -25.95
C SER A 136 -6.42 44.01 -24.90
N ARG A 137 -6.70 42.96 -24.13
CA ARG A 137 -7.79 42.92 -23.14
C ARG A 137 -7.29 43.13 -21.73
N SER A 138 -8.16 43.58 -20.83
CA SER A 138 -7.85 43.81 -19.41
C SER A 138 -8.01 42.55 -18.55
N GLN A 139 -8.65 41.51 -19.05
CA GLN A 139 -8.94 40.25 -18.35
C GLN A 139 -8.57 39.04 -19.21
N SER A 140 -8.43 37.88 -18.57
CA SER A 140 -8.20 36.60 -19.25
C SER A 140 -9.37 36.25 -20.16
N LEU A 141 -9.07 35.68 -21.33
CA LEU A 141 -10.06 35.18 -22.27
C LEU A 141 -10.79 33.96 -21.72
N THR A 142 -10.06 33.07 -21.04
CA THR A 142 -10.59 31.81 -20.53
C THR A 142 -9.74 31.33 -19.36
N THR A 143 -10.40 30.75 -18.36
CA THR A 143 -9.75 30.01 -17.27
C THR A 143 -9.99 28.52 -17.49
N PHE A 144 -8.92 27.75 -17.61
CA PHE A 144 -8.96 26.30 -17.68
C PHE A 144 -8.83 25.74 -16.27
N LEU A 145 -9.83 24.96 -15.88
CA LEU A 145 -9.88 24.22 -14.63
C LEU A 145 -9.84 22.73 -14.96
N GLY A 146 -9.02 21.96 -14.25
CA GLY A 146 -8.85 20.53 -14.51
C GLY A 146 -7.73 19.89 -13.71
N HIS A 147 -6.68 20.65 -13.38
CA HIS A 147 -5.66 20.20 -12.44
C HIS A 147 -6.16 20.26 -11.00
N GLU A 148 -5.92 19.19 -10.25
CA GLU A 148 -6.23 19.11 -8.82
C GLU A 148 -5.02 19.51 -7.94
N ALA A 149 -3.84 19.71 -8.57
CA ALA A 149 -2.60 20.16 -7.96
C ALA A 149 -2.06 21.43 -8.65
N ILE A 150 -0.93 21.95 -8.15
CA ILE A 150 -0.30 23.16 -8.69
C ILE A 150 0.18 22.92 -10.13
N VAL A 151 -0.01 23.93 -10.99
CA VAL A 151 0.44 23.86 -12.39
C VAL A 151 1.87 24.38 -12.45
N TYR A 152 2.79 23.52 -12.87
CA TYR A 152 4.21 23.85 -12.97
C TYR A 152 4.59 24.40 -14.34
N SER A 153 3.91 23.95 -15.41
CA SER A 153 4.26 24.36 -16.76
C SER A 153 3.04 24.42 -17.66
N VAL A 154 3.02 25.43 -18.54
CA VAL A 154 2.12 25.51 -19.69
C VAL A 154 2.98 25.76 -20.94
N ARG A 155 2.69 25.04 -22.03
CA ARG A 155 3.42 25.19 -23.30
C ARG A 155 2.46 25.08 -24.48
N TRP A 156 2.52 26.04 -25.39
CA TRP A 156 1.83 25.97 -26.68
C TRP A 156 2.47 24.89 -27.56
N SER A 157 1.65 24.23 -28.36
CA SER A 157 2.13 23.37 -29.42
C SER A 157 2.74 24.23 -30.53
N PRO A 158 3.99 23.96 -30.97
CA PRO A 158 4.56 24.63 -32.13
C PRO A 158 4.01 24.07 -33.46
N HIS A 159 3.20 23.00 -33.42
CA HIS A 159 2.76 22.27 -34.62
C HIS A 159 1.25 22.32 -34.84
N ILE A 160 0.46 22.49 -33.78
CA ILE A 160 -1.01 22.45 -33.85
C ILE A 160 -1.56 23.77 -33.31
N PRO A 161 -2.06 24.67 -34.17
CA PRO A 161 -2.67 25.92 -33.75
C PRO A 161 -3.80 25.68 -32.73
N GLY A 162 -3.87 26.53 -31.70
CA GLY A 162 -4.89 26.41 -30.66
C GLY A 162 -4.69 25.27 -29.65
N SER A 163 -3.62 24.48 -29.75
CA SER A 163 -3.33 23.38 -28.84
C SER A 163 -2.22 23.72 -27.86
N PHE A 164 -2.37 23.35 -26.59
CA PHE A 164 -1.35 23.51 -25.56
C PHE A 164 -1.35 22.34 -24.59
N ALA A 165 -0.22 22.14 -23.92
CA ALA A 165 -0.03 21.16 -22.86
C ALA A 165 0.17 21.87 -21.51
N SER A 166 -0.18 21.18 -20.44
CA SER A 166 0.08 21.65 -19.07
C SER A 166 0.52 20.48 -18.19
N ALA A 167 1.41 20.75 -17.23
CA ALA A 167 1.95 19.75 -16.32
C ALA A 167 1.69 20.15 -14.87
N SER A 168 1.23 19.18 -14.07
CA SER A 168 1.04 19.26 -12.62
C SER A 168 1.65 18.02 -11.95
N ASP A 169 1.72 18.02 -10.63
CA ASP A 169 2.19 16.87 -9.86
C ASP A 169 1.24 15.67 -10.01
N VAL A 170 1.68 14.55 -10.60
CA VAL A 170 0.88 13.33 -10.78
C VAL A 170 0.97 12.47 -9.52
N GLN A 171 0.24 12.88 -8.48
CA GLN A 171 0.00 12.05 -7.29
C GLN A 171 -1.44 11.55 -7.21
N ASP A 172 -2.25 11.75 -8.23
CA ASP A 172 -3.67 11.43 -8.17
C ASP A 172 -3.90 9.91 -8.19
N PRO A 173 -4.72 9.38 -7.26
CA PRO A 173 -5.19 8.01 -7.32
C PRO A 173 -5.91 7.72 -8.64
N ARG A 174 -5.90 6.45 -9.06
CA ARG A 174 -6.68 6.03 -10.23
C ARG A 174 -8.17 6.31 -10.01
N SER A 175 -8.74 7.22 -10.80
CA SER A 175 -10.12 7.69 -10.63
C SER A 175 -10.93 7.72 -11.92
N ARG A 176 -10.30 7.51 -13.07
CA ARG A 176 -10.93 7.62 -14.40
C ARG A 176 -10.91 6.29 -15.16
N ASP A 177 -11.97 6.06 -15.92
CA ASP A 177 -12.14 4.96 -16.85
C ASP A 177 -11.35 5.22 -18.16
N VAL A 178 -11.30 4.23 -19.04
CA VAL A 178 -10.63 4.33 -20.35
C VAL A 178 -11.15 5.46 -21.25
N ASN A 179 -12.32 6.03 -20.96
CA ASN A 179 -12.91 7.18 -21.67
C ASN A 179 -12.77 8.50 -20.90
N GLY A 180 -11.98 8.53 -19.83
CA GLY A 180 -11.74 9.73 -19.00
C GLY A 180 -12.88 10.09 -18.03
N ARG A 181 -13.93 9.26 -17.93
CA ARG A 181 -15.06 9.48 -17.02
C ARG A 181 -14.75 8.91 -15.64
N PRO A 182 -15.43 9.33 -14.56
CA PRO A 182 -15.20 8.75 -13.24
C PRO A 182 -15.45 7.23 -13.20
N LEU A 183 -14.55 6.49 -12.56
CA LEU A 183 -14.75 5.08 -12.24
C LEU A 183 -15.88 4.91 -11.22
N PRO A 184 -16.60 3.77 -11.22
CA PRO A 184 -17.54 3.45 -10.16
C PRO A 184 -16.90 3.52 -8.78
N GLY A 185 -17.64 3.96 -7.77
CA GLY A 185 -17.17 4.05 -6.40
C GLY A 185 -16.80 2.67 -5.83
N PRO A 186 -15.78 2.58 -4.96
CA PRO A 186 -15.38 1.31 -4.34
C PRO A 186 -16.51 0.60 -3.60
N ARG A 187 -17.40 1.37 -2.95
CA ARG A 187 -18.58 0.81 -2.26
C ARG A 187 -19.62 0.31 -3.24
N GLU A 188 -19.86 1.01 -4.35
CA GLU A 188 -20.78 0.56 -5.40
C GLU A 188 -20.31 -0.77 -5.99
N ILE A 189 -19.02 -0.92 -6.24
CA ILE A 189 -18.42 -2.19 -6.69
C ILE A 189 -18.57 -3.29 -5.63
N SER A 190 -18.34 -2.95 -4.35
CA SER A 190 -18.55 -3.91 -3.26
C SER A 190 -20.00 -4.40 -3.18
N ILE A 191 -20.97 -3.50 -3.37
CA ILE A 191 -22.40 -3.80 -3.43
C ILE A 191 -22.72 -4.66 -4.67
N ALA A 192 -22.18 -4.33 -5.85
CA ALA A 192 -22.51 -5.06 -7.08
C ALA A 192 -21.85 -6.46 -7.14
N VAL A 193 -20.58 -6.55 -6.70
CA VAL A 193 -19.73 -7.73 -6.96
C VAL A 193 -19.42 -8.52 -5.68
N HIS A 194 -19.18 -7.84 -4.56
CA HIS A 194 -18.63 -8.46 -3.34
C HIS A 194 -19.65 -8.70 -2.21
N GLN A 195 -20.95 -8.61 -2.49
CA GLN A 195 -21.99 -8.93 -1.52
C GLN A 195 -21.99 -10.40 -1.08
N ARG A 196 -22.65 -10.68 0.04
CA ARG A 196 -22.88 -12.04 0.54
C ARG A 196 -23.75 -12.82 -0.45
N SER A 197 -23.39 -14.07 -0.71
CA SER A 197 -24.26 -15.06 -1.37
C SER A 197 -24.80 -16.07 -0.36
N THR A 198 -25.96 -16.67 -0.64
CA THR A 198 -26.58 -17.77 0.12
C THR A 198 -25.79 -19.08 -0.03
N ASP A 199 -25.12 -19.28 -1.17
CA ASP A 199 -24.38 -20.50 -1.51
C ASP A 199 -22.88 -20.32 -1.22
N ARG A 200 -22.53 -20.13 0.06
CA ARG A 200 -21.10 -20.14 0.44
C ARG A 200 -20.60 -21.58 0.51
N HIS A 201 -19.69 -21.91 -0.39
CA HIS A 201 -19.08 -23.24 -0.45
C HIS A 201 -17.97 -23.30 0.61
N ALA A 202 -18.17 -24.13 1.62
CA ALA A 202 -17.08 -24.47 2.52
C ALA A 202 -15.96 -25.13 1.71
N MET A 203 -14.75 -24.61 1.78
CA MET A 203 -13.60 -25.29 1.16
C MET A 203 -13.18 -26.46 2.03
N ASP A 204 -12.48 -27.43 1.43
CA ASP A 204 -11.74 -28.47 2.15
C ASP A 204 -10.51 -27.94 2.91
N LEU A 205 -10.44 -26.63 3.15
CA LEU A 205 -9.43 -25.97 3.98
C LEU A 205 -10.03 -25.54 5.31
N SER A 206 -9.21 -25.58 6.35
CA SER A 206 -9.59 -25.08 7.67
C SER A 206 -9.47 -23.55 7.74
N GLN A 207 -10.15 -22.94 8.70
CA GLN A 207 -10.03 -21.51 8.99
C GLN A 207 -8.60 -21.13 9.40
N PHE A 208 -7.82 -22.09 9.92
CA PHE A 208 -6.40 -21.91 10.20
C PHE A 208 -5.60 -21.48 8.95
N THR A 209 -5.98 -21.93 7.75
CA THR A 209 -5.30 -21.52 6.50
C THR A 209 -5.47 -20.04 6.19
N MET A 210 -6.66 -19.48 6.43
CA MET A 210 -6.89 -18.04 6.30
C MET A 210 -6.01 -17.27 7.28
N GLU A 211 -6.00 -17.70 8.55
CA GLU A 211 -5.23 -17.05 9.62
C GLU A 211 -3.72 -17.11 9.37
N PHE A 212 -3.20 -18.26 8.95
CA PHE A 212 -1.78 -18.41 8.65
C PHE A 212 -1.36 -17.54 7.46
N GLY A 213 -2.23 -17.40 6.44
CA GLY A 213 -2.01 -16.45 5.34
C GLY A 213 -1.93 -15.00 5.82
N GLN A 214 -2.79 -14.62 6.78
CA GLN A 214 -2.70 -13.31 7.42
C GLN A 214 -1.39 -13.13 8.18
N PHE A 215 -0.94 -14.13 8.93
CA PHE A 215 0.36 -14.11 9.62
C PHE A 215 1.54 -13.95 8.66
N VAL A 216 1.60 -14.73 7.57
CA VAL A 216 2.63 -14.60 6.54
C VAL A 216 2.60 -13.22 5.90
N SER A 217 1.41 -12.67 5.64
CA SER A 217 1.28 -11.29 5.18
C SER A 217 1.79 -10.29 6.23
N HIS A 218 1.60 -10.55 7.50
CA HIS A 218 2.06 -9.64 8.56
C HIS A 218 3.56 -9.74 8.81
N ASP A 219 4.21 -10.80 8.34
CA ASP A 219 5.66 -10.89 8.34
C ASP A 219 6.25 -9.95 7.27
N ILE A 220 5.82 -10.10 6.02
CA ILE A 220 6.53 -9.48 4.88
C ILE A 220 6.04 -8.08 4.48
N GLN A 221 4.88 -7.63 4.97
CA GLN A 221 4.28 -6.40 4.47
C GLN A 221 3.45 -5.58 5.46
N PHE A 222 3.66 -4.28 5.39
CA PHE A 222 2.87 -3.30 6.10
C PHE A 222 2.97 -1.89 5.54
N ASN A 223 1.86 -1.38 5.00
CA ASN A 223 1.86 -0.04 4.41
C ASN A 223 1.76 1.05 5.49
N ALA A 224 2.67 2.03 5.43
CA ALA A 224 2.59 3.20 6.28
C ALA A 224 1.44 4.11 5.83
N LEU A 225 0.63 4.61 6.77
CA LEU A 225 -0.46 5.56 6.49
C LEU A 225 -0.06 6.98 6.86
N ALA A 226 -0.54 7.96 6.10
CA ALA A 226 -0.33 9.36 6.44
C ALA A 226 -0.96 9.72 7.80
N LYS A 227 -0.33 10.66 8.50
CA LYS A 227 -0.74 11.12 9.84
C LYS A 227 -0.92 12.63 9.83
N GLY A 228 -1.78 13.11 10.73
CA GLY A 228 -2.01 14.53 10.95
C GLY A 228 -0.95 15.15 11.86
N TYR A 229 -1.18 16.40 12.24
CA TYR A 229 -0.34 17.13 13.21
C TYR A 229 -0.15 16.32 14.51
N LEU A 230 1.07 16.31 15.06
CA LEU A 230 1.45 15.53 16.24
C LEU A 230 1.10 14.03 16.15
N ASN A 231 1.27 13.42 14.98
CA ASN A 231 1.03 11.99 14.73
C ASN A 231 -0.43 11.54 14.98
N SER A 232 -1.38 12.48 14.94
CA SER A 232 -2.81 12.20 15.08
C SER A 232 -3.35 11.39 13.89
N ASN A 233 -4.43 10.65 14.12
CA ASN A 233 -5.15 10.00 13.03
C ASN A 233 -5.90 11.05 12.20
N LEU A 234 -5.85 10.93 10.87
CA LEU A 234 -6.60 11.80 9.97
C LEU A 234 -8.06 11.34 9.87
N GLU A 235 -8.98 12.28 10.04
CA GLU A 235 -10.42 12.10 9.79
C GLU A 235 -10.80 12.77 8.47
N CYS A 236 -11.20 11.97 7.49
CA CYS A 236 -11.41 12.41 6.11
C CYS A 236 -12.89 12.51 5.72
N CYS A 237 -13.83 12.07 6.56
CA CYS A 237 -15.26 12.24 6.29
C CYS A 237 -15.81 13.55 6.84
N SER A 238 -15.27 14.06 7.95
CA SER A 238 -15.71 15.32 8.55
C SER A 238 -14.93 16.50 7.99
N ARG A 239 -15.62 17.44 7.32
CA ARG A 239 -15.04 18.76 7.02
C ARG A 239 -15.03 19.55 8.32
N LEU A 240 -13.87 19.64 9.00
CA LEU A 240 -13.68 20.35 10.27
C LEU A 240 -13.81 21.89 10.12
N GLY A 241 -14.88 22.39 9.47
CA GLY A 241 -15.03 23.81 9.11
C GLY A 241 -14.07 24.31 8.03
N LEU A 242 -13.13 23.47 7.57
CA LEU A 242 -12.19 23.76 6.51
C LEU A 242 -12.84 23.55 5.14
N GLY A 243 -12.72 24.52 4.23
CA GLY A 243 -13.23 24.44 2.86
C GLY A 243 -12.54 23.41 1.97
N ARG A 244 -11.50 22.72 2.46
CA ARG A 244 -10.72 21.71 1.71
C ARG A 244 -10.31 20.54 2.62
N LEU A 245 -10.37 19.33 2.09
CA LEU A 245 -9.85 18.11 2.72
C LEU A 245 -8.31 18.11 2.70
N HIS A 246 -7.71 17.42 3.68
CA HIS A 246 -6.26 17.20 3.70
C HIS A 246 -5.81 16.46 2.43
N SER A 247 -4.63 16.75 1.87
CA SER A 247 -4.15 16.14 0.61
C SER A 247 -4.01 14.61 0.67
N ASN A 248 -3.77 14.07 1.87
CA ASN A 248 -3.73 12.63 2.13
C ASN A 248 -5.10 11.99 2.44
N CYS A 249 -6.21 12.73 2.32
CA CYS A 249 -7.55 12.18 2.45
C CYS A 249 -8.09 11.69 1.12
N LEU A 250 -8.59 10.46 1.10
CA LEU A 250 -9.23 9.85 -0.07
C LEU A 250 -10.49 9.07 0.35
N PRO A 251 -11.47 9.76 0.96
CA PRO A 251 -12.65 9.11 1.54
C PRO A 251 -13.40 8.27 0.51
N ILE A 252 -14.01 7.17 0.98
CA ILE A 252 -14.88 6.36 0.13
C ILE A 252 -16.30 6.91 0.25
N SER A 253 -16.82 7.46 -0.84
CA SER A 253 -18.21 7.92 -0.92
C SER A 253 -19.18 6.74 -0.79
N LEU A 254 -20.23 6.95 -0.01
CA LEU A 254 -21.34 6.00 0.13
C LEU A 254 -22.52 6.47 -0.74
N PRO A 255 -23.11 5.59 -1.57
CA PRO A 255 -24.33 5.90 -2.31
C PRO A 255 -25.48 6.30 -1.38
N LYS A 256 -26.38 7.17 -1.84
CA LYS A 256 -27.54 7.59 -1.04
C LYS A 256 -28.49 6.44 -0.73
N ASP A 257 -28.58 5.50 -1.66
CA ASP A 257 -29.35 4.26 -1.62
C ASP A 257 -28.51 3.06 -1.14
N ASP A 258 -27.39 3.30 -0.43
CA ASP A 258 -26.60 2.22 0.16
C ASP A 258 -27.50 1.34 1.07
N PRO A 259 -27.57 0.02 0.83
CA PRO A 259 -28.54 -0.86 1.47
C PRO A 259 -28.30 -1.05 2.97
N TYR A 260 -27.12 -0.69 3.48
CA TYR A 260 -26.79 -0.82 4.91
C TYR A 260 -26.41 0.51 5.53
N PHE A 261 -25.43 1.22 4.98
CA PHE A 261 -24.95 2.47 5.59
C PHE A 261 -25.93 3.63 5.41
N GLY A 262 -26.81 3.56 4.40
CA GLY A 262 -27.86 4.54 4.17
C GLY A 262 -28.87 4.60 5.32
N THR A 263 -29.14 3.48 6.00
CA THR A 263 -30.05 3.44 7.17
C THR A 263 -29.50 4.22 8.37
N PHE A 264 -28.19 4.48 8.40
CA PHE A 264 -27.51 5.28 9.41
C PHE A 264 -27.17 6.70 8.94
N LYS A 265 -27.71 7.12 7.79
CA LYS A 265 -27.46 8.43 7.16
C LYS A 265 -25.97 8.72 6.92
N ARG A 266 -25.15 7.68 6.75
CA ARG A 266 -23.72 7.84 6.46
C ARG A 266 -23.50 8.09 4.97
N THR A 267 -22.64 9.05 4.67
CA THR A 267 -22.31 9.45 3.28
C THR A 267 -20.85 9.13 2.91
N CYS A 268 -20.05 8.68 3.88
CA CYS A 268 -18.61 8.46 3.71
C CYS A 268 -18.07 7.37 4.66
N MET A 269 -17.05 6.64 4.18
CA MET A 269 -16.13 5.87 5.02
C MET A 269 -14.74 6.53 5.02
N ASN A 270 -14.17 6.68 6.21
CA ASN A 270 -12.88 7.31 6.39
C ASN A 270 -11.79 6.48 5.70
N PHE A 271 -10.97 7.13 4.88
CA PHE A 271 -9.85 6.49 4.21
C PHE A 271 -8.71 7.49 4.04
N VAL A 272 -7.53 7.05 4.49
CA VAL A 272 -6.29 7.83 4.47
C VAL A 272 -5.31 7.17 3.51
N ARG A 273 -4.70 7.98 2.65
CA ARG A 273 -3.69 7.55 1.67
C ARG A 273 -2.44 7.01 2.36
N SER A 274 -1.82 6.01 1.73
CA SER A 274 -0.54 5.48 2.18
C SER A 274 0.56 6.53 2.03
N LEU A 275 1.55 6.56 2.91
CA LEU A 275 2.66 7.51 2.81
C LEU A 275 3.44 7.29 1.51
N PRO A 276 3.83 8.38 0.82
CA PRO A 276 4.68 8.28 -0.34
C PRO A 276 6.10 7.86 0.06
N SER A 277 6.80 7.18 -0.84
CA SER A 277 8.24 6.92 -0.79
C SER A 277 8.90 7.52 -2.02
N SER A 278 10.18 7.89 -1.89
CA SER A 278 11.02 8.16 -3.05
C SER A 278 11.20 6.89 -3.89
N GLY A 279 11.52 7.05 -5.18
CA GLY A 279 12.04 5.93 -5.98
C GLY A 279 13.29 5.32 -5.34
N LEU A 280 13.59 4.06 -5.67
CA LEU A 280 14.80 3.37 -5.16
C LEU A 280 16.10 4.05 -5.60
N ASP A 281 16.05 4.78 -6.71
CA ASP A 281 17.12 5.60 -7.26
C ASP A 281 17.12 7.04 -6.70
N CYS A 282 16.23 7.33 -5.74
CA CYS A 282 16.00 8.65 -5.15
C CYS A 282 15.62 9.75 -6.17
N ASN A 283 15.21 9.39 -7.39
CA ASN A 283 14.79 10.34 -8.40
C ASN A 283 13.32 10.72 -8.24
N VAL A 284 12.96 11.89 -8.78
CA VAL A 284 11.56 12.30 -8.92
C VAL A 284 10.87 11.33 -9.88
N GLY A 285 9.72 10.82 -9.47
CA GLY A 285 8.97 9.82 -10.22
C GLY A 285 7.55 9.64 -9.70
N PRO A 286 6.79 8.70 -10.27
CA PRO A 286 5.42 8.42 -9.82
C PRO A 286 5.41 8.00 -8.35
N ARG A 287 4.37 8.41 -7.61
CA ARG A 287 4.20 8.13 -6.18
C ARG A 287 4.37 6.63 -5.88
N GLN A 288 5.42 6.28 -5.14
CA GLN A 288 5.62 4.94 -4.56
C GLN A 288 5.11 4.90 -3.11
N GLN A 289 4.86 3.71 -2.56
CA GLN A 289 4.42 3.54 -1.17
C GLN A 289 5.45 2.79 -0.34
N ILE A 290 5.51 3.09 0.95
CA ILE A 290 6.46 2.49 1.90
C ILE A 290 5.90 1.19 2.48
N ASN A 291 6.70 0.12 2.42
CA ASN A 291 6.54 -1.05 3.28
C ASN A 291 7.39 -0.86 4.56
N GLN A 292 6.76 -0.90 5.73
CA GLN A 292 7.41 -0.74 7.03
C GLN A 292 8.04 -2.03 7.56
N ASN A 293 7.71 -3.18 6.96
CA ASN A 293 8.26 -4.46 7.37
C ASN A 293 9.47 -4.87 6.53
N THR A 294 10.28 -5.78 7.07
CA THR A 294 11.28 -6.48 6.26
C THR A 294 10.58 -7.21 5.11
N HIS A 295 11.23 -7.29 3.95
CA HIS A 295 10.63 -7.96 2.80
C HIS A 295 10.70 -9.49 2.90
N TYR A 296 11.63 -10.00 3.71
CA TYR A 296 11.91 -11.43 3.81
C TYR A 296 10.92 -12.13 4.74
N LEU A 297 10.69 -13.41 4.49
CA LEU A 297 9.94 -14.27 5.40
C LEU A 297 10.89 -14.71 6.53
N ASP A 298 11.12 -13.84 7.50
CA ASP A 298 12.18 -13.95 8.51
C ASP A 298 11.64 -14.00 9.95
N GLY A 299 10.32 -14.06 10.12
CA GLY A 299 9.67 -14.04 11.42
C GLY A 299 9.66 -12.66 12.08
N SER A 300 9.90 -11.57 11.36
CA SER A 300 9.68 -10.19 11.84
C SER A 300 8.28 -9.96 12.44
N ALA A 301 7.25 -10.74 12.06
CA ALA A 301 5.96 -10.73 12.75
C ALA A 301 6.10 -11.02 14.26
N VAL A 302 7.08 -11.85 14.65
CA VAL A 302 7.42 -12.24 16.02
C VAL A 302 8.49 -11.30 16.60
N TYR A 303 9.52 -10.97 15.81
CA TYR A 303 10.74 -10.32 16.30
C TYR A 303 10.83 -8.80 16.06
N GLY A 304 9.94 -8.23 15.26
CA GLY A 304 9.97 -6.85 14.82
C GLY A 304 10.79 -6.65 13.54
N SER A 305 10.51 -5.54 12.85
CA SER A 305 11.22 -5.14 11.62
C SER A 305 12.31 -4.09 11.87
N ASP A 306 12.54 -3.71 13.13
CA ASP A 306 13.59 -2.79 13.54
C ASP A 306 14.22 -3.24 14.87
N GLN A 307 15.45 -2.78 15.10
CA GLN A 307 16.24 -3.19 16.27
C GLN A 307 15.62 -2.74 17.60
N ASN A 308 14.94 -1.60 17.64
CA ASN A 308 14.33 -1.08 18.86
C ASN A 308 13.14 -1.95 19.28
N THR A 309 12.27 -2.29 18.32
CA THR A 309 11.16 -3.22 18.54
C THR A 309 11.68 -4.57 19.03
N MET A 310 12.66 -5.16 18.33
CA MET A 310 13.27 -6.43 18.73
C MET A 310 13.82 -6.39 20.17
N ASN A 311 14.61 -5.36 20.50
CA ASN A 311 15.19 -5.19 21.83
C ASN A 311 14.16 -4.90 22.92
N SER A 312 12.98 -4.39 22.55
CA SER A 312 11.88 -4.14 23.49
C SER A 312 11.14 -5.43 23.85
N LEU A 313 11.07 -6.39 22.92
CA LEU A 313 10.39 -7.67 23.08
C LEU A 313 11.23 -8.69 23.84
N ARG A 314 12.55 -8.55 23.86
CA ARG A 314 13.47 -9.42 24.60
C ARG A 314 13.37 -9.20 26.11
N LEU A 315 13.44 -10.28 26.88
CA LEU A 315 13.51 -10.26 28.34
C LEU A 315 14.83 -9.60 28.75
N ARG A 316 14.80 -8.72 29.77
CA ARG A 316 15.97 -7.93 30.20
C ARG A 316 16.37 -8.25 31.64
N THR A 317 16.29 -9.53 31.98
CA THR A 317 16.78 -10.07 33.25
C THR A 317 18.15 -10.66 33.00
N ASP A 318 19.11 -10.41 33.90
CA ASP A 318 20.48 -10.93 33.77
C ASP A 318 20.47 -12.46 33.58
N GLY A 319 21.08 -12.91 32.48
CA GLY A 319 21.13 -14.33 32.08
C GLY A 319 19.91 -14.86 31.33
N GLU A 320 18.92 -14.02 31.00
CA GLU A 320 17.72 -14.41 30.23
C GLU A 320 17.47 -13.54 29.00
N TYR A 321 18.46 -12.79 28.51
CA TYR A 321 18.33 -11.93 27.31
C TYR A 321 18.13 -12.72 26.01
N SER A 322 18.22 -14.04 26.10
CA SER A 322 17.91 -15.00 25.04
C SER A 322 16.41 -15.25 24.84
N LEU A 323 15.57 -14.85 25.80
CA LEU A 323 14.13 -15.10 25.78
C LEU A 323 13.32 -13.87 25.34
N LEU A 324 12.13 -14.11 24.81
CA LEU A 324 11.10 -13.09 24.60
C LEU A 324 10.27 -12.91 25.89
N LYS A 325 9.88 -11.67 26.17
CA LYS A 325 9.04 -11.30 27.30
C LYS A 325 7.65 -11.90 27.16
N SER A 326 7.27 -12.71 28.14
CA SER A 326 5.91 -13.20 28.31
C SER A 326 5.18 -12.52 29.47
N SER A 327 3.87 -12.69 29.49
CA SER A 327 3.05 -12.51 30.69
C SER A 327 2.42 -13.85 31.08
N SER A 328 1.90 -13.95 32.29
CA SER A 328 1.16 -15.14 32.74
C SER A 328 -0.25 -14.76 33.19
N VAL A 329 -1.22 -15.58 32.79
CA VAL A 329 -2.61 -15.50 33.23
C VAL A 329 -3.05 -16.90 33.62
N ASP A 330 -3.40 -17.09 34.90
CA ASP A 330 -3.82 -18.39 35.45
C ASP A 330 -2.84 -19.56 35.13
N GLY A 331 -1.54 -19.27 35.07
CA GLY A 331 -0.49 -20.27 34.77
C GLY A 331 -0.18 -20.45 33.28
N GLU A 332 -0.96 -19.85 32.37
CA GLU A 332 -0.72 -19.90 30.93
C GLU A 332 0.20 -18.75 30.47
N GLU A 333 1.24 -19.09 29.69
CA GLU A 333 2.18 -18.11 29.12
C GLU A 333 1.56 -17.38 27.93
N LEU A 334 1.39 -16.06 28.02
CA LEU A 334 0.91 -15.22 26.92
C LEU A 334 2.00 -14.25 26.47
N LEU A 335 1.76 -13.53 25.37
CA LEU A 335 2.61 -12.41 24.96
C LEU A 335 2.73 -11.36 26.07
N SER A 336 3.79 -10.56 26.03
CA SER A 336 3.93 -9.42 26.94
C SER A 336 2.80 -8.40 26.76
N LYS A 337 2.40 -7.79 27.88
CA LYS A 337 1.34 -6.78 27.92
C LYS A 337 1.87 -5.42 27.47
N ASP A 338 1.09 -4.69 26.70
CA ASP A 338 1.33 -3.28 26.42
C ASP A 338 0.97 -2.42 27.64
N THR A 339 1.97 -2.03 28.42
CA THR A 339 1.80 -1.17 29.59
C THR A 339 1.77 0.32 29.24
N ASN A 340 2.21 0.68 28.03
CA ASN A 340 2.34 2.07 27.60
C ASN A 340 1.09 2.56 26.86
N ASN A 341 0.08 1.71 26.69
CA ASN A 341 -1.15 1.98 25.93
C ASN A 341 -0.86 2.53 24.52
N SER A 342 0.18 1.98 23.89
CA SER A 342 0.65 2.35 22.56
C SER A 342 -0.01 1.53 21.44
N ALA A 343 -0.48 0.33 21.77
CA ALA A 343 -1.17 -0.57 20.88
C ALA A 343 -2.63 -0.17 20.68
N SER A 344 -3.13 -0.36 19.46
CA SER A 344 -4.53 -0.11 19.14
C SER A 344 -5.36 -1.37 19.44
N CYS A 345 -6.02 -1.40 20.59
CA CYS A 345 -7.05 -2.39 20.92
C CYS A 345 -8.16 -1.77 21.79
N ARG A 346 -9.22 -2.52 22.05
CA ARG A 346 -10.40 -2.12 22.83
C ARG A 346 -10.43 -2.92 24.11
N LEU A 347 -10.15 -2.24 25.21
CA LEU A 347 -10.12 -2.85 26.54
C LEU A 347 -11.50 -2.77 27.21
N PRO A 348 -11.89 -3.78 28.00
CA PRO A 348 -13.11 -3.73 28.80
C PRO A 348 -13.01 -2.62 29.87
N THR A 349 -14.09 -1.86 30.06
CA THR A 349 -14.14 -0.74 31.03
C THR A 349 -14.02 -1.20 32.49
N ASN A 350 -14.40 -2.44 32.78
CA ASN A 350 -14.55 -2.94 34.15
C ASN A 350 -13.44 -3.94 34.54
N ASN A 351 -12.38 -4.08 33.74
CA ASN A 351 -11.29 -5.02 34.04
C ASN A 351 -9.91 -4.49 33.62
N ASN A 352 -9.20 -3.89 34.58
CA ASN A 352 -7.86 -3.33 34.37
C ASN A 352 -6.75 -4.38 34.16
N ASN A 353 -7.04 -5.67 34.39
CA ASN A 353 -6.05 -6.74 34.23
C ASN A 353 -5.86 -7.17 32.76
N VAL A 354 -6.84 -6.86 31.91
CA VAL A 354 -6.77 -7.06 30.46
C VAL A 354 -5.98 -5.92 29.84
N LYS A 355 -4.98 -6.26 29.03
CA LYS A 355 -4.17 -5.31 28.27
C LYS A 355 -4.08 -5.76 26.82
N CYS A 356 -3.71 -4.84 25.93
CA CYS A 356 -3.28 -5.23 24.60
C CYS A 356 -1.96 -6.02 24.72
N PHE A 357 -1.63 -6.79 23.69
CA PHE A 357 -0.37 -7.53 23.61
C PHE A 357 0.66 -6.84 22.73
N ASN A 358 1.94 -7.03 23.06
CA ASN A 358 3.07 -6.65 22.21
C ASN A 358 3.56 -7.85 21.39
N ALA A 359 3.95 -7.59 20.14
CA ALA A 359 4.60 -8.54 19.25
C ALA A 359 5.49 -7.78 18.27
N GLY A 360 6.20 -8.50 17.39
CA GLY A 360 6.98 -7.90 16.31
C GLY A 360 6.15 -7.06 15.35
N ASP A 361 4.93 -7.50 15.04
CA ASP A 361 3.98 -6.75 14.23
C ASP A 361 2.89 -6.06 15.07
N ARG A 362 2.69 -4.74 14.85
CA ARG A 362 1.75 -3.92 15.63
C ARG A 362 0.27 -4.30 15.45
N ARG A 363 -0.07 -5.14 14.48
CA ARG A 363 -1.45 -5.59 14.23
C ARG A 363 -1.83 -6.83 15.04
N VAL A 364 -0.97 -7.34 15.92
CA VAL A 364 -1.24 -8.56 16.72
C VAL A 364 -2.62 -8.55 17.41
N ASN A 365 -3.07 -7.40 17.90
CA ASN A 365 -4.36 -7.27 18.60
C ASN A 365 -5.59 -7.20 17.68
N GLN A 366 -5.44 -7.39 16.37
CA GLN A 366 -6.54 -7.23 15.42
C GLN A 366 -7.71 -8.17 15.72
N GLN A 367 -7.43 -9.43 16.10
CA GLN A 367 -8.41 -10.41 16.52
C GLN A 367 -7.74 -11.60 17.26
N PRO A 368 -8.48 -12.40 18.05
CA PRO A 368 -7.92 -13.45 18.93
C PRO A 368 -7.12 -14.58 18.24
N ALA A 369 -7.47 -14.99 17.02
CA ALA A 369 -6.72 -15.98 16.26
C ALA A 369 -5.30 -15.51 15.91
N LEU A 370 -5.11 -14.23 15.54
CA LEU A 370 -3.78 -13.68 15.27
C LEU A 370 -2.94 -13.61 16.54
N ILE A 371 -3.54 -13.20 17.66
CA ILE A 371 -2.88 -13.22 18.97
C ILE A 371 -2.42 -14.66 19.30
N SER A 372 -3.27 -15.65 19.05
CA SER A 372 -2.99 -17.06 19.33
C SER A 372 -1.82 -17.58 18.50
N LEU A 373 -1.82 -17.32 17.19
CA LEU A 373 -0.75 -17.76 16.29
C LEU A 373 0.60 -17.08 16.63
N GLN A 374 0.59 -15.78 16.93
CA GLN A 374 1.76 -15.04 17.42
C GLN A 374 2.27 -15.60 18.76
N THR A 375 1.37 -15.94 19.68
CA THR A 375 1.73 -16.55 20.98
C THR A 375 2.40 -17.91 20.79
N ILE A 376 1.91 -18.74 19.86
CA ILE A 376 2.50 -20.05 19.56
C ILE A 376 3.95 -19.91 19.07
N TRP A 377 4.22 -18.98 18.15
CA TRP A 377 5.58 -18.75 17.67
C TRP A 377 6.51 -18.15 18.72
N HIS A 378 5.99 -17.26 19.57
CA HIS A 378 6.71 -16.75 20.72
C HIS A 378 7.11 -17.88 21.69
N ARG A 379 6.16 -18.75 22.05
CA ARG A 379 6.40 -19.92 22.90
C ARG A 379 7.46 -20.84 22.27
N GLU A 380 7.40 -21.06 20.95
CA GLU A 380 8.38 -21.92 20.25
C GLU A 380 9.80 -21.33 20.29
N HIS A 381 9.95 -20.01 20.16
CA HIS A 381 11.24 -19.34 20.35
C HIS A 381 11.80 -19.62 21.75
N ASN A 382 11.02 -19.32 22.80
CA ASN A 382 11.44 -19.52 24.18
C ASN A 382 11.78 -20.98 24.48
N ARG A 383 11.02 -21.93 23.90
CA ARG A 383 11.28 -23.37 24.02
C ARG A 383 12.61 -23.75 23.38
N ILE A 384 12.90 -23.26 22.18
CA ILE A 384 14.16 -23.53 21.46
C ILE A 384 15.35 -22.92 22.21
N ALA A 385 15.25 -21.66 22.64
CA ALA A 385 16.31 -20.97 23.38
C ALA A 385 16.70 -21.72 24.67
N LYS A 386 15.70 -22.13 25.47
CA LYS A 386 15.92 -22.93 26.69
C LYS A 386 16.60 -24.28 26.40
N LYS A 387 16.21 -24.95 25.31
CA LYS A 387 16.84 -26.21 24.90
C LYS A 387 18.26 -26.02 24.38
N LEU A 388 18.51 -24.99 23.58
CA LEU A 388 19.84 -24.64 23.10
C LEU A 388 20.79 -24.28 24.25
N LYS A 389 20.30 -23.58 25.29
CA LYS A 389 21.10 -23.30 26.50
C LYS A 389 21.50 -24.57 27.25
N THR A 390 20.60 -25.57 27.27
CA THR A 390 20.88 -26.87 27.91
C THR A 390 21.96 -27.64 27.16
N VAL A 391 21.95 -27.60 25.83
CA VAL A 391 22.90 -28.32 24.96
C VAL A 391 24.23 -27.56 24.82
N ASN A 392 24.20 -26.23 24.84
CA ASN A 392 25.38 -25.35 24.72
C ASN A 392 25.44 -24.37 25.91
N PRO A 393 25.85 -24.83 27.11
CA PRO A 393 25.87 -24.00 28.31
C PRO A 393 26.77 -22.76 28.20
N GLU A 394 27.81 -22.81 27.37
CA GLU A 394 28.79 -21.76 27.12
C GLU A 394 28.29 -20.64 26.21
N TRP A 395 27.18 -20.84 25.50
CA TRP A 395 26.62 -19.79 24.65
C TRP A 395 26.06 -18.64 25.48
N ASN A 396 26.39 -17.42 25.04
CA ASN A 396 25.82 -16.20 25.59
C ASN A 396 24.39 -15.96 25.09
N ASP A 397 23.69 -15.03 25.74
CA ASP A 397 22.29 -14.75 25.46
C ASP A 397 22.02 -14.27 24.03
N GLU A 398 22.95 -13.50 23.44
CA GLU A 398 22.81 -13.02 22.06
C GLU A 398 22.90 -14.17 21.06
N THR A 399 23.85 -15.08 21.25
CA THR A 399 24.01 -16.26 20.41
C THR A 399 22.77 -17.14 20.48
N LEU A 400 22.28 -17.40 21.70
CA LEU A 400 21.05 -18.18 21.92
C LEU A 400 19.82 -17.53 21.28
N PHE A 401 19.68 -16.21 21.40
CA PHE A 401 18.60 -15.47 20.77
C PHE A 401 18.65 -15.59 19.24
N GLN A 402 19.80 -15.30 18.63
CA GLN A 402 19.94 -15.30 17.17
C GLN A 402 19.80 -16.70 16.58
N GLU A 403 20.36 -17.73 17.21
CA GLU A 403 20.20 -19.11 16.74
C GLU A 403 18.75 -19.60 16.89
N SER A 404 18.06 -19.26 17.99
CA SER A 404 16.64 -19.56 18.16
C SER A 404 15.79 -18.84 17.12
N ARG A 405 16.06 -17.55 16.88
CA ARG A 405 15.41 -16.74 15.84
C ARG A 405 15.63 -17.33 14.46
N LYS A 406 16.85 -17.74 14.13
CA LYS A 406 17.23 -18.36 12.85
C LYS A 406 16.47 -19.66 12.62
N VAL A 407 16.38 -20.53 13.64
CA VAL A 407 15.61 -21.78 13.57
C VAL A 407 14.11 -21.52 13.39
N VAL A 408 13.52 -20.59 14.16
CA VAL A 408 12.10 -20.24 14.02
C VAL A 408 11.80 -19.65 12.64
N GLY A 409 12.65 -18.75 12.13
CA GLY A 409 12.53 -18.21 10.78
C GLY A 409 12.55 -19.32 9.73
N ALA A 410 13.48 -20.27 9.86
CA ALA A 410 13.56 -21.44 8.98
C ALA A 410 12.30 -22.33 9.04
N MET A 411 11.72 -22.52 10.23
CA MET A 411 10.46 -23.26 10.40
C MET A 411 9.28 -22.54 9.72
N ILE A 412 9.17 -21.22 9.87
CA ILE A 412 8.14 -20.40 9.22
C ILE A 412 8.28 -20.49 7.70
N GLN A 413 9.51 -20.36 7.18
CA GLN A 413 9.80 -20.53 5.76
C GLN A 413 9.39 -21.93 5.29
N HIS A 414 9.86 -22.98 5.97
CA HIS A 414 9.56 -24.35 5.58
C HIS A 414 8.06 -24.61 5.54
N ILE A 415 7.29 -24.29 6.60
CA ILE A 415 5.83 -24.49 6.63
C ILE A 415 5.13 -23.70 5.52
N THR A 416 5.58 -22.47 5.25
CA THR A 416 5.00 -21.62 4.21
C THR A 416 5.16 -22.25 2.83
N TYR A 417 6.37 -22.68 2.45
CA TYR A 417 6.61 -23.28 1.13
C TYR A 417 6.16 -24.74 1.02
N HIS A 418 6.26 -25.52 2.10
CA HIS A 418 5.94 -26.95 2.09
C HIS A 418 4.44 -27.22 2.12
N SER A 419 3.69 -26.47 2.92
CA SER A 419 2.28 -26.76 3.18
C SER A 419 1.37 -25.64 2.71
N TYR A 420 1.55 -24.41 3.21
CA TYR A 420 0.61 -23.32 2.91
C TYR A 420 0.55 -22.99 1.41
N LEU A 421 1.69 -22.71 0.77
CA LEU A 421 1.72 -22.40 -0.67
C LEU A 421 1.30 -23.59 -1.52
N GLN A 422 1.60 -24.82 -1.08
CA GLN A 422 1.19 -26.03 -1.78
C GLN A 422 -0.34 -26.15 -1.83
N ASP A 423 -1.04 -25.84 -0.73
CA ASP A 423 -2.50 -25.89 -0.64
C ASP A 423 -3.16 -24.69 -1.37
N ILE A 424 -2.51 -23.53 -1.44
CA ILE A 424 -3.04 -22.33 -2.10
C ILE A 424 -2.80 -22.32 -3.61
N LEU A 425 -1.59 -22.66 -4.07
CA LEU A 425 -1.19 -22.54 -5.47
C LEU A 425 -1.36 -23.83 -6.26
N GLY A 426 -1.48 -24.97 -5.59
CA GLY A 426 -1.54 -26.27 -6.25
C GLY A 426 -0.20 -26.70 -6.86
N ASN A 427 -0.13 -27.97 -7.25
CA ASN A 427 1.10 -28.62 -7.71
C ASN A 427 1.74 -27.93 -8.92
N ASP A 428 0.95 -27.52 -9.90
CA ASP A 428 1.45 -27.05 -11.19
C ASP A 428 2.11 -25.69 -11.08
N ILE A 429 1.51 -24.78 -10.31
CA ILE A 429 2.07 -23.45 -10.06
C ILE A 429 3.31 -23.56 -9.15
N MET A 430 3.27 -24.43 -8.13
CA MET A 430 4.45 -24.71 -7.30
C MET A 430 5.63 -25.21 -8.13
N ASN A 431 5.40 -26.06 -9.14
CA ASN A 431 6.43 -26.52 -10.06
C ASN A 431 6.88 -25.40 -11.02
N LYS A 432 5.94 -24.67 -11.64
CA LYS A 432 6.20 -23.61 -12.61
C LYS A 432 7.12 -22.52 -12.06
N PHE A 433 6.98 -22.19 -10.78
CA PHE A 433 7.79 -21.16 -10.11
C PHE A 433 8.95 -21.73 -9.27
N ASP A 434 9.17 -23.05 -9.27
CA ASP A 434 10.17 -23.75 -8.45
C ASP A 434 10.09 -23.39 -6.95
N LEU A 435 8.89 -23.50 -6.39
CA LEU A 435 8.61 -23.11 -5.01
C LEU A 435 8.73 -24.28 -4.03
N LYS A 436 8.73 -25.51 -4.51
CA LYS A 436 8.81 -26.69 -3.64
C LYS A 436 10.14 -26.73 -2.87
N PRO A 437 10.10 -26.99 -1.57
CA PRO A 437 11.28 -27.35 -0.80
C PRO A 437 12.00 -28.58 -1.35
N LYS A 438 13.32 -28.66 -1.15
CA LYS A 438 14.09 -29.87 -1.44
C LYS A 438 13.78 -30.95 -0.41
N SER A 439 13.83 -32.21 -0.83
CA SER A 439 13.76 -33.37 0.07
C SER A 439 15.09 -33.63 0.78
N SER A 440 16.21 -33.25 0.19
CA SER A 440 17.57 -33.40 0.72
C SER A 440 18.52 -32.39 0.10
N GLY A 441 19.72 -32.24 0.70
CA GLY A 441 20.76 -31.33 0.20
C GLY A 441 20.40 -29.85 0.35
N TYR A 442 21.02 -29.02 -0.49
CA TYR A 442 20.87 -27.57 -0.47
C TYR A 442 20.12 -27.04 -1.70
N PHE A 443 19.46 -25.90 -1.52
CA PHE A 443 19.06 -25.02 -2.61
C PHE A 443 20.25 -24.15 -3.01
N THR A 444 20.59 -24.13 -4.30
CA THR A 444 21.75 -23.40 -4.85
C THR A 444 21.33 -22.26 -5.78
N GLY A 445 20.05 -21.87 -5.76
CA GLY A 445 19.48 -20.89 -6.69
C GLY A 445 19.55 -19.44 -6.18
N TYR A 446 20.19 -19.17 -5.04
CA TYR A 446 20.32 -17.81 -4.52
C TYR A 446 21.03 -16.90 -5.52
N ASN A 447 20.46 -15.72 -5.75
CA ASN A 447 21.00 -14.74 -6.68
C ASN A 447 20.86 -13.32 -6.10
N ALA A 448 22.00 -12.69 -5.79
CA ALA A 448 22.04 -11.34 -5.23
C ALA A 448 21.49 -10.24 -6.16
N ASN A 449 21.36 -10.52 -7.46
CA ASN A 449 20.75 -9.58 -8.42
C ASN A 449 19.23 -9.63 -8.38
N PHE A 450 18.61 -10.69 -7.84
CA PHE A 450 17.18 -10.72 -7.62
C PHE A 450 16.81 -9.78 -6.47
N LYS A 451 15.66 -9.13 -6.57
CA LYS A 451 15.15 -8.24 -5.53
C LYS A 451 14.02 -8.92 -4.79
N ALA A 452 14.17 -9.09 -3.47
CA ALA A 452 13.14 -9.66 -2.60
C ALA A 452 11.96 -8.71 -2.33
N MET A 453 12.05 -7.45 -2.78
CA MET A 453 11.07 -6.42 -2.50
C MET A 453 9.65 -6.89 -2.77
N ILE A 454 8.77 -6.62 -1.82
CA ILE A 454 7.35 -6.93 -1.99
C ILE A 454 6.77 -6.04 -3.08
N ARG A 455 6.28 -6.67 -4.15
CA ARG A 455 5.63 -5.95 -5.25
C ARG A 455 4.34 -5.30 -4.73
N ASN A 456 4.12 -4.05 -5.13
CA ASN A 456 2.93 -3.30 -4.73
C ASN A 456 1.62 -4.04 -5.07
N VAL A 457 1.58 -4.72 -6.22
CA VAL A 457 0.40 -5.51 -6.62
C VAL A 457 0.18 -6.79 -5.83
N PHE A 458 1.26 -7.37 -5.31
CA PHE A 458 1.15 -8.51 -4.41
C PHE A 458 0.53 -8.06 -3.10
N SER A 459 1.03 -6.98 -2.50
CA SER A 459 0.60 -6.51 -1.18
C SER A 459 -0.78 -5.86 -1.17
N THR A 460 -1.10 -5.15 -2.24
CA THR A 460 -2.30 -4.32 -2.30
C THR A 460 -3.48 -5.05 -2.94
N ALA A 461 -3.24 -6.09 -3.75
CA ALA A 461 -4.29 -6.87 -4.39
C ALA A 461 -4.16 -8.38 -4.18
N ALA A 462 -3.16 -9.03 -4.77
CA ALA A 462 -3.16 -10.49 -4.93
C ALA A 462 -3.16 -11.24 -3.59
N PHE A 463 -2.28 -10.87 -2.65
CA PHE A 463 -2.19 -11.55 -1.34
C PHE A 463 -3.29 -11.13 -0.34
N ARG A 464 -4.29 -10.37 -0.81
CA ARG A 464 -5.53 -10.08 -0.06
C ARG A 464 -6.67 -11.02 -0.42
N PHE A 465 -6.43 -12.04 -1.25
CA PHE A 465 -7.41 -13.08 -1.57
C PHE A 465 -8.01 -13.71 -0.30
N GLY A 466 -7.21 -13.86 0.77
CA GLY A 466 -7.65 -14.40 2.05
C GLY A 466 -8.82 -13.64 2.70
N HIS A 467 -9.10 -12.40 2.28
CA HIS A 467 -10.25 -11.65 2.79
C HIS A 467 -11.61 -12.25 2.39
N SER A 468 -11.69 -13.05 1.31
CA SER A 468 -12.92 -13.80 0.99
C SER A 468 -13.07 -15.05 1.86
N MET A 469 -11.96 -15.60 2.38
CA MET A 469 -11.94 -16.81 3.20
C MET A 469 -12.46 -16.60 4.63
N ILE A 470 -12.70 -15.35 5.03
CA ILE A 470 -13.12 -14.97 6.38
C ILE A 470 -14.56 -15.44 6.67
N ASN A 471 -14.71 -16.17 7.78
CA ASN A 471 -15.99 -16.60 8.35
C ASN A 471 -16.74 -15.45 9.03
N ASP A 472 -18.07 -15.60 9.13
CA ASP A 472 -18.91 -14.70 9.94
C ASP A 472 -18.57 -14.81 11.44
N LYS A 473 -18.18 -16.01 11.87
CA LYS A 473 -17.92 -16.33 13.28
C LYS A 473 -16.53 -16.93 13.46
N LEU A 474 -15.92 -16.67 14.61
CA LEU A 474 -14.76 -17.41 15.09
C LEU A 474 -15.22 -18.45 16.11
N SER A 475 -14.77 -19.68 15.91
CA SER A 475 -15.02 -20.80 16.82
C SER A 475 -13.93 -20.91 17.88
N TYR A 476 -14.34 -21.22 19.11
CA TYR A 476 -13.49 -21.48 20.26
C TYR A 476 -13.85 -22.88 20.75
N HIS A 477 -12.94 -23.83 20.59
CA HIS A 477 -13.17 -25.22 20.93
C HIS A 477 -12.24 -25.58 22.09
N PRO A 478 -12.74 -25.62 23.34
CA PRO A 478 -11.88 -25.89 24.48
C PRO A 478 -11.13 -27.24 24.33
N THR A 479 -9.95 -27.30 24.95
CA THR A 479 -9.05 -28.46 24.91
C THR A 479 -9.43 -29.54 25.93
N LYS A 480 -10.03 -29.13 27.05
CA LYS A 480 -10.53 -30.03 28.09
C LYS A 480 -11.79 -30.77 27.61
N ALA A 481 -11.86 -32.06 27.95
CA ALA A 481 -13.05 -32.87 27.68
C ALA A 481 -14.31 -32.29 28.35
N PHE A 482 -15.47 -32.53 27.74
CA PHE A 482 -16.79 -32.10 28.24
C PHE A 482 -17.00 -30.58 28.38
N SER A 483 -16.14 -29.77 27.75
CA SER A 483 -16.33 -28.32 27.66
C SER A 483 -17.13 -27.94 26.41
N THR A 484 -17.92 -26.88 26.48
CA THR A 484 -18.79 -26.44 25.38
C THR A 484 -18.04 -25.58 24.36
N ASN A 485 -18.25 -25.87 23.08
CA ASN A 485 -17.76 -25.02 22.00
C ASN A 485 -18.52 -23.69 22.01
N ILE A 486 -17.80 -22.59 21.79
CA ILE A 486 -18.35 -21.24 21.73
C ILE A 486 -18.07 -20.67 20.34
N MET A 487 -19.01 -19.91 19.80
CA MET A 487 -18.81 -19.14 18.57
C MET A 487 -19.17 -17.68 18.82
N SER A 488 -18.41 -16.77 18.23
CA SER A 488 -18.67 -15.33 18.33
C SER A 488 -18.57 -14.68 16.97
N ASP A 489 -19.50 -13.78 16.65
CA ASP A 489 -19.44 -12.98 15.44
C ASP A 489 -18.16 -12.13 15.43
N LEU A 490 -17.56 -11.98 14.25
CA LEU A 490 -16.29 -11.28 14.11
C LEU A 490 -16.34 -9.84 14.68
N ARG A 491 -17.44 -9.11 14.46
CA ARG A 491 -17.64 -7.76 15.02
C ARG A 491 -17.51 -7.69 16.54
N ASN A 492 -17.78 -8.78 17.25
CA ASN A 492 -17.76 -8.83 18.71
C ASN A 492 -16.38 -9.09 19.29
N ILE A 493 -15.42 -9.52 18.47
CA ILE A 493 -14.08 -9.97 18.90
C ILE A 493 -12.93 -9.15 18.28
N VAL A 494 -13.18 -8.43 17.20
CA VAL A 494 -12.16 -7.59 16.55
C VAL A 494 -11.69 -6.49 17.49
N LEU A 495 -10.37 -6.34 17.60
CA LEU A 495 -9.66 -5.45 18.53
C LEU A 495 -9.89 -5.75 20.02
N LYS A 496 -10.44 -6.91 20.38
CA LYS A 496 -10.80 -7.24 21.77
C LYS A 496 -9.95 -8.39 22.31
N PRO A 497 -8.82 -8.10 23.00
CA PRO A 497 -7.89 -9.14 23.45
C PRO A 497 -8.41 -9.95 24.65
N ASP A 498 -9.46 -9.49 25.35
CA ASP A 498 -10.08 -10.15 26.51
C ASP A 498 -10.49 -11.59 26.24
N TRP A 499 -10.83 -11.93 24.99
CA TRP A 499 -11.14 -13.31 24.59
C TRP A 499 -9.99 -14.30 24.83
N ILE A 500 -8.74 -13.84 24.77
CA ILE A 500 -7.55 -14.66 25.05
C ILE A 500 -7.31 -14.85 26.55
N TYR A 501 -7.82 -13.95 27.39
CA TYR A 501 -7.70 -14.03 28.85
C TYR A 501 -8.70 -15.02 29.48
N ARG A 502 -9.63 -15.58 28.69
CA ARG A 502 -10.66 -16.48 29.21
C ARG A 502 -10.11 -17.87 29.46
N LYS A 503 -10.54 -18.50 30.55
CA LYS A 503 -10.18 -19.89 30.90
C LYS A 503 -10.65 -20.93 29.88
N ASP A 504 -11.78 -20.67 29.21
CA ASP A 504 -12.38 -21.54 28.19
C ASP A 504 -11.97 -21.16 26.76
N GLY A 505 -11.33 -20.00 26.58
CA GLY A 505 -11.10 -19.39 25.28
C GLY A 505 -9.64 -19.17 24.90
N GLY A 506 -8.68 -19.44 25.78
CA GLY A 506 -7.25 -19.17 25.57
C GLY A 506 -6.65 -19.74 24.28
N VAL A 507 -5.34 -19.55 24.09
CA VAL A 507 -4.60 -19.84 22.84
C VAL A 507 -4.93 -21.22 22.25
N GLY A 508 -4.99 -22.26 23.08
CA GLY A 508 -5.35 -23.62 22.64
C GLY A 508 -6.78 -23.74 22.09
N ALA A 509 -7.75 -23.11 22.75
CA ALA A 509 -9.16 -23.19 22.34
C ALA A 509 -9.43 -22.46 21.02
N VAL A 510 -8.83 -21.27 20.83
CA VAL A 510 -8.89 -20.55 19.55
C VAL A 510 -8.24 -21.39 18.46
N THR A 511 -7.03 -21.87 18.69
CA THR A 511 -6.27 -22.64 17.71
C THR A 511 -7.00 -23.90 17.27
N LYS A 512 -7.62 -24.61 18.22
CA LYS A 512 -8.46 -25.78 17.93
C LYS A 512 -9.69 -25.43 17.10
N GLY A 513 -10.38 -24.35 17.47
CA GLY A 513 -11.52 -23.85 16.69
C GLY A 513 -11.16 -23.49 15.24
N LEU A 514 -9.96 -22.94 15.01
CA LEU A 514 -9.47 -22.60 13.67
C LEU A 514 -9.26 -23.83 12.77
N TYR A 515 -8.62 -24.89 13.26
CA TYR A 515 -8.34 -26.05 12.41
C TYR A 515 -9.53 -27.03 12.30
N GLU A 516 -10.50 -26.98 13.23
CA GLU A 516 -11.72 -27.83 13.18
C GLU A 516 -12.88 -27.20 12.38
N THR A 517 -12.80 -25.90 12.07
CA THR A 517 -13.82 -25.16 11.28
C THR A 517 -13.33 -24.94 9.85
N ASN A 518 -14.22 -24.98 8.85
CA ASN A 518 -13.85 -24.67 7.47
C ASN A 518 -13.54 -23.18 7.27
N ALA A 519 -12.63 -22.87 6.37
CA ALA A 519 -12.56 -21.55 5.74
C ALA A 519 -13.64 -21.39 4.67
N GLN A 520 -13.97 -20.14 4.36
CA GLN A 520 -14.80 -19.81 3.21
C GLN A 520 -14.00 -19.88 1.91
N SER A 521 -14.68 -20.06 0.78
CA SER A 521 -14.09 -20.06 -0.55
C SER A 521 -13.33 -18.78 -0.91
N VAL A 522 -12.35 -18.95 -1.80
CA VAL A 522 -11.73 -17.83 -2.50
C VAL A 522 -12.61 -17.49 -3.70
N ASP A 523 -13.38 -16.42 -3.58
CA ASP A 523 -14.28 -15.96 -4.63
C ASP A 523 -14.61 -14.45 -4.44
N MET A 524 -15.48 -13.94 -5.31
CA MET A 524 -15.91 -12.54 -5.23
C MET A 524 -16.72 -12.23 -3.97
N ARG A 525 -17.44 -13.18 -3.37
CA ARG A 525 -18.37 -12.98 -2.26
C ARG A 525 -17.64 -12.86 -0.92
N LYS A 526 -18.21 -12.08 -0.01
CA LYS A 526 -17.62 -11.84 1.32
C LYS A 526 -18.66 -11.85 2.43
N SER A 527 -18.19 -12.09 3.64
CA SER A 527 -19.01 -11.97 4.85
C SER A 527 -19.52 -10.54 5.04
N TYR A 528 -20.73 -10.41 5.60
CA TYR A 528 -21.21 -9.11 6.08
C TYR A 528 -20.38 -8.57 7.25
N GLU A 529 -19.72 -9.44 8.02
CA GLU A 529 -18.82 -9.00 9.06
C GLU A 529 -17.68 -8.12 8.53
N VAL A 530 -17.21 -8.39 7.31
CA VAL A 530 -16.10 -7.63 6.71
C VAL A 530 -16.56 -6.57 5.70
N THR A 531 -17.77 -6.65 5.16
CA THR A 531 -18.30 -5.65 4.21
C THR A 531 -19.22 -4.61 4.85
N ARG A 532 -19.57 -4.77 6.13
CA ARG A 532 -20.45 -3.85 6.89
C ARG A 532 -19.95 -3.55 8.29
N HIS A 533 -19.40 -4.55 8.98
CA HIS A 533 -19.15 -4.50 10.43
C HIS A 533 -17.66 -4.49 10.81
N LEU A 534 -16.75 -4.33 9.84
CA LEU A 534 -15.32 -4.38 10.15
C LEU A 534 -14.96 -3.21 11.07
N PHE A 535 -14.26 -3.49 12.17
CA PHE A 535 -13.89 -2.50 13.20
C PHE A 535 -15.07 -1.68 13.75
N GLU A 536 -16.29 -2.20 13.73
CA GLU A 536 -17.48 -1.53 14.27
C GLU A 536 -17.33 -1.26 15.78
N SER A 537 -17.42 0.01 16.21
CA SER A 537 -17.42 0.39 17.64
C SER A 537 -18.82 0.60 18.21
N GLY A 538 -19.80 0.78 17.34
CA GLY A 538 -21.22 0.90 17.64
C GLY A 538 -22.04 0.73 16.35
N GLN A 539 -23.35 0.55 16.47
CA GLN A 539 -24.18 0.17 15.35
C GLN A 539 -24.00 1.10 14.12
N GLY A 540 -23.66 0.52 12.97
CA GLY A 540 -23.52 1.26 11.69
C GLY A 540 -22.20 2.02 11.52
N THR A 541 -21.27 1.94 12.47
CA THR A 541 -19.95 2.59 12.39
C THR A 541 -18.88 1.76 11.68
N GLY A 542 -19.18 0.51 11.33
CA GLY A 542 -18.24 -0.39 10.67
C GLY A 542 -17.78 0.12 9.30
N ILE A 543 -16.79 -0.57 8.74
CA ILE A 543 -16.24 -0.29 7.42
C ILE A 543 -16.34 -1.50 6.49
N ASP A 544 -16.18 -1.26 5.20
CA ASP A 544 -16.23 -2.28 4.15
C ASP A 544 -14.82 -2.61 3.65
N LEU A 545 -14.31 -3.79 4.01
CA LEU A 545 -12.98 -4.28 3.64
C LEU A 545 -12.79 -4.42 2.13
N ALA A 546 -13.83 -4.78 1.38
CA ALA A 546 -13.73 -4.91 -0.07
C ALA A 546 -13.59 -3.54 -0.72
N ALA A 547 -14.39 -2.57 -0.27
CA ALA A 547 -14.26 -1.18 -0.70
C ALA A 547 -12.89 -0.59 -0.32
N ILE A 548 -12.36 -0.89 0.87
CA ILE A 548 -11.02 -0.49 1.30
C ILE A 548 -9.94 -1.10 0.39
N ASN A 549 -10.06 -2.38 0.00
CA ASN A 549 -9.11 -3.03 -0.90
C ASN A 549 -9.08 -2.36 -2.28
N ILE A 550 -10.25 -2.09 -2.85
CA ILE A 550 -10.38 -1.39 -4.14
C ILE A 550 -9.79 0.02 -4.05
N GLN A 551 -10.19 0.79 -3.03
CA GLN A 551 -9.69 2.16 -2.83
C GLN A 551 -8.17 2.18 -2.59
N ARG A 552 -7.62 1.19 -1.88
CA ARG A 552 -6.17 1.05 -1.68
C ARG A 552 -5.45 0.73 -2.99
N GLY A 553 -6.03 -0.11 -3.84
CA GLY A 553 -5.52 -0.35 -5.19
C GLY A 553 -5.42 0.93 -6.01
N ARG A 554 -6.45 1.77 -5.96
CA ARG A 554 -6.49 3.08 -6.63
C ARG A 554 -5.51 4.09 -6.05
N ASP A 555 -5.41 4.19 -4.71
CA ASP A 555 -4.43 5.02 -3.99
C ASP A 555 -2.99 4.67 -4.38
N HIS A 556 -2.71 3.38 -4.54
CA HIS A 556 -1.39 2.85 -4.91
C HIS A 556 -1.12 2.89 -6.42
N GLY A 557 -2.05 3.43 -7.22
CA GLY A 557 -1.89 3.51 -8.67
C GLY A 557 -1.74 2.15 -9.35
N LEU A 558 -2.39 1.10 -8.82
CA LEU A 558 -2.29 -0.22 -9.43
C LEU A 558 -2.92 -0.22 -10.83
N ALA A 559 -2.19 -0.82 -11.78
CA ALA A 559 -2.73 -1.05 -13.11
C ALA A 559 -3.98 -1.96 -13.07
N PRO A 560 -4.92 -1.79 -14.01
CA PRO A 560 -6.14 -2.60 -14.08
C PRO A 560 -5.88 -4.09 -14.30
N TYR A 561 -6.93 -4.88 -14.10
CA TYR A 561 -6.96 -6.33 -14.27
C TYR A 561 -6.33 -6.81 -15.60
N ASN A 562 -6.77 -6.27 -16.74
CA ASN A 562 -6.27 -6.69 -18.06
C ASN A 562 -4.77 -6.42 -18.28
N VAL A 563 -4.22 -5.35 -17.70
CA VAL A 563 -2.78 -5.09 -17.76
C VAL A 563 -2.00 -6.21 -17.07
N TRP A 564 -2.49 -6.67 -15.91
CA TRP A 564 -1.85 -7.76 -15.19
C TRP A 564 -2.05 -9.12 -15.84
N ARG A 565 -3.17 -9.35 -16.55
CA ARG A 565 -3.32 -10.52 -17.41
C ARG A 565 -2.18 -10.59 -18.43
N SER A 566 -1.93 -9.50 -19.16
CA SER A 566 -0.82 -9.43 -20.12
C SER A 566 0.54 -9.68 -19.48
N VAL A 567 0.82 -9.07 -18.32
CA VAL A 567 2.07 -9.30 -17.56
C VAL A 567 2.25 -10.78 -17.19
N CYS A 568 1.15 -11.44 -16.83
CA CYS A 568 1.11 -12.87 -16.50
C CYS A 568 0.99 -13.80 -17.72
N ARG A 569 1.06 -13.26 -18.94
CA ARG A 569 0.89 -13.98 -20.21
C ARG A 569 -0.45 -14.71 -20.30
N LEU A 570 -1.50 -14.06 -19.79
CA LEU A 570 -2.89 -14.45 -19.97
C LEU A 570 -3.52 -13.52 -21.01
N GLU A 571 -4.39 -14.06 -21.85
CA GLU A 571 -5.10 -13.27 -22.87
C GLU A 571 -5.99 -12.21 -22.21
N PRO A 572 -5.81 -10.91 -22.48
CA PRO A 572 -6.70 -9.86 -21.98
C PRO A 572 -8.14 -10.07 -22.46
N ALA A 573 -9.11 -9.80 -21.59
CA ALA A 573 -10.51 -9.83 -21.98
C ALA A 573 -10.83 -8.60 -22.83
N THR A 574 -11.69 -8.75 -23.83
CA THR A 574 -12.21 -7.65 -24.67
C THR A 574 -13.71 -7.44 -24.46
N THR A 575 -14.41 -8.43 -23.91
CA THR A 575 -15.85 -8.43 -23.69
C THR A 575 -16.23 -9.03 -22.34
N PHE A 576 -17.39 -8.62 -21.81
CA PHE A 576 -18.01 -9.25 -20.64
C PHE A 576 -18.78 -10.52 -21.04
N THR A 577 -18.05 -11.54 -21.48
CA THR A 577 -18.58 -12.88 -21.81
C THR A 577 -17.66 -13.94 -21.22
N THR A 578 -18.18 -15.14 -20.97
CA THR A 578 -17.37 -16.30 -20.56
C THR A 578 -16.71 -17.02 -21.76
N GLY A 579 -17.13 -16.69 -22.98
CA GLY A 579 -16.58 -17.26 -24.22
C GLY A 579 -15.23 -16.67 -24.64
N ALA A 580 -14.70 -17.19 -25.75
CA ALA A 580 -13.41 -16.77 -26.31
C ALA A 580 -13.29 -15.25 -26.46
N GLY A 581 -12.15 -14.69 -26.04
CA GLY A 581 -11.90 -13.25 -26.04
C GLY A 581 -12.56 -12.48 -24.88
N GLY A 582 -13.31 -13.15 -24.01
CA GLY A 582 -13.92 -12.56 -22.81
C GLY A 582 -13.19 -12.89 -21.51
N LEU A 583 -13.93 -12.83 -20.40
CA LEU A 583 -13.53 -13.20 -19.06
C LEU A 583 -13.61 -14.73 -18.86
N ILE A 584 -12.79 -15.46 -19.61
CA ILE A 584 -12.84 -16.94 -19.69
C ILE A 584 -12.52 -17.65 -18.37
N ASP A 585 -11.80 -16.97 -17.47
CA ASP A 585 -11.41 -17.52 -16.18
C ASP A 585 -12.47 -17.25 -15.10
N HIS A 586 -13.59 -16.62 -15.43
CA HIS A 586 -14.63 -16.23 -14.47
C HIS A 586 -15.89 -17.10 -14.58
N PRO A 587 -16.58 -17.39 -13.46
CA PRO A 587 -17.92 -17.95 -13.52
C PRO A 587 -18.91 -16.92 -14.08
N GLU A 588 -20.02 -17.40 -14.65
CA GLU A 588 -21.00 -16.56 -15.33
C GLU A 588 -21.59 -15.46 -14.42
N ASP A 589 -21.86 -15.77 -13.15
CA ASP A 589 -22.39 -14.79 -12.20
C ASP A 589 -21.40 -13.67 -11.88
N ALA A 590 -20.09 -13.96 -11.85
CA ALA A 590 -19.05 -12.94 -11.72
C ALA A 590 -18.97 -12.05 -12.96
N VAL A 591 -19.06 -12.62 -14.16
CA VAL A 591 -19.08 -11.85 -15.41
C VAL A 591 -20.28 -10.90 -15.45
N LEU A 592 -21.46 -11.38 -15.06
CA LEU A 592 -22.68 -10.56 -14.97
C LEU A 592 -22.55 -9.42 -13.95
N ALA A 593 -22.01 -9.70 -12.76
CA ALA A 593 -21.79 -8.69 -11.73
C ALA A 593 -20.73 -7.64 -12.12
N LEU A 594 -19.67 -8.05 -12.82
CA LEU A 594 -18.66 -7.13 -13.34
C LEU A 594 -19.25 -6.24 -14.44
N LYS A 595 -20.02 -6.83 -15.36
CA LYS A 595 -20.70 -6.13 -16.46
C LYS A 595 -21.70 -5.10 -15.96
N SER A 596 -22.36 -5.35 -14.82
CA SER A 596 -23.37 -4.42 -14.30
C SER A 596 -22.78 -3.12 -13.75
N ILE A 597 -21.48 -3.07 -13.45
CA ILE A 597 -20.85 -1.93 -12.78
C ILE A 597 -19.71 -1.29 -13.58
N TYR A 598 -18.88 -2.09 -14.28
CA TYR A 598 -17.80 -1.56 -15.11
C TYR A 598 -18.25 -1.34 -16.55
N LYS A 599 -17.81 -0.23 -17.16
CA LYS A 599 -18.12 0.09 -18.56
C LYS A 599 -17.22 -0.66 -19.55
N SER A 600 -15.95 -0.85 -19.20
CA SER A 600 -14.99 -1.67 -19.94
C SER A 600 -14.36 -2.73 -19.04
N VAL A 601 -13.99 -3.86 -19.63
CA VAL A 601 -13.16 -4.90 -18.98
C VAL A 601 -11.77 -4.37 -18.62
N ASP A 602 -11.28 -3.35 -19.33
CA ASP A 602 -10.02 -2.66 -19.02
C ASP A 602 -10.11 -1.78 -17.77
N ASP A 603 -11.31 -1.52 -17.27
CA ASP A 603 -11.51 -0.69 -16.08
C ASP A 603 -11.50 -1.49 -14.77
N ILE A 604 -11.58 -2.83 -14.84
CA ILE A 604 -11.73 -3.69 -13.66
C ILE A 604 -10.55 -3.49 -12.69
N ASP A 605 -10.84 -3.16 -11.44
CA ASP A 605 -9.83 -3.07 -10.38
C ASP A 605 -9.18 -4.44 -10.14
N LEU A 606 -7.85 -4.48 -10.03
CA LEU A 606 -7.06 -5.72 -9.96
C LEU A 606 -7.54 -6.69 -8.87
N PHE A 607 -7.86 -6.18 -7.68
CA PHE A 607 -8.38 -7.01 -6.60
C PHE A 607 -9.71 -7.68 -6.98
N THR A 608 -10.65 -6.90 -7.52
CA THR A 608 -11.99 -7.35 -7.89
C THR A 608 -11.96 -8.35 -9.05
N GLY A 609 -11.12 -8.11 -10.05
CA GLY A 609 -10.95 -9.01 -11.19
C GLY A 609 -10.25 -10.31 -10.82
N GLY A 610 -9.15 -10.26 -10.05
CA GLY A 610 -8.38 -11.46 -9.73
C GLY A 610 -9.02 -12.38 -8.67
N VAL A 611 -9.75 -11.83 -7.70
CA VAL A 611 -10.43 -12.65 -6.67
C VAL A 611 -11.72 -13.31 -7.20
N SER A 612 -12.22 -12.86 -8.35
CA SER A 612 -13.45 -13.39 -8.96
C SER A 612 -13.18 -14.50 -9.98
N GLU A 613 -11.91 -14.81 -10.29
CA GLU A 613 -11.54 -15.93 -11.15
C GLU A 613 -11.83 -17.29 -10.49
N ASN A 614 -12.16 -18.29 -11.30
CA ASN A 614 -12.25 -19.68 -10.90
C ASN A 614 -10.86 -20.18 -10.46
N PRO A 615 -10.77 -20.91 -9.34
CA PRO A 615 -9.52 -21.53 -8.92
C PRO A 615 -8.94 -22.47 -9.99
N LEU A 616 -7.62 -22.46 -10.15
CA LEU A 616 -6.93 -23.47 -10.96
C LEU A 616 -7.10 -24.89 -10.35
N PRO A 617 -7.02 -25.96 -11.16
CA PRO A 617 -7.06 -27.33 -10.65
C PRO A 617 -6.06 -27.58 -9.52
N GLY A 618 -6.56 -28.04 -8.36
CA GLY A 618 -5.74 -28.28 -7.17
C GLY A 618 -5.25 -27.03 -6.44
N ALA A 619 -5.53 -25.83 -6.94
CA ALA A 619 -5.23 -24.55 -6.29
C ALA A 619 -6.48 -23.99 -5.59
N ARG A 620 -6.33 -22.80 -5.00
CA ARG A 620 -7.42 -22.02 -4.39
C ARG A 620 -7.57 -20.63 -4.96
N VAL A 621 -6.68 -20.23 -5.87
CA VAL A 621 -6.72 -18.94 -6.53
C VAL A 621 -6.77 -19.14 -8.05
N GLY A 622 -7.37 -18.18 -8.74
CA GLY A 622 -7.37 -18.16 -10.20
C GLY A 622 -6.00 -17.90 -10.81
N PRO A 623 -5.88 -18.05 -12.15
CA PRO A 623 -4.61 -17.96 -12.85
C PRO A 623 -3.84 -16.65 -12.62
N LEU A 624 -4.53 -15.52 -12.50
CA LEU A 624 -3.86 -14.23 -12.33
C LEU A 624 -3.21 -14.12 -10.95
N PHE A 625 -3.95 -14.41 -9.89
CA PHE A 625 -3.41 -14.38 -8.54
C PHE A 625 -2.39 -15.48 -8.30
N ALA A 626 -2.57 -16.67 -8.89
CA ALA A 626 -1.54 -17.72 -8.88
C ALA A 626 -0.21 -17.23 -9.47
N CYS A 627 -0.25 -16.52 -10.60
CA CYS A 627 0.92 -15.91 -11.21
C CYS A 627 1.59 -14.86 -10.32
N ILE A 628 0.84 -13.88 -9.80
CA ILE A 628 1.40 -12.79 -8.99
C ILE A 628 1.99 -13.32 -7.68
N ILE A 629 1.28 -14.24 -7.01
CA ILE A 629 1.74 -14.87 -5.77
C ILE A 629 2.98 -15.72 -6.05
N GLY A 630 2.97 -16.54 -7.11
CA GLY A 630 4.12 -17.36 -7.51
C GLY A 630 5.37 -16.53 -7.83
N LEU A 631 5.20 -15.42 -8.56
CA LEU A 631 6.28 -14.47 -8.84
C LEU A 631 6.88 -13.85 -7.57
N GLN A 632 6.03 -13.50 -6.59
CA GLN A 632 6.50 -12.92 -5.34
C GLN A 632 7.25 -13.94 -4.49
N PHE A 633 6.68 -15.12 -4.23
CA PHE A 633 7.34 -16.14 -3.42
C PHE A 633 8.59 -16.70 -4.10
N LYS A 634 8.64 -16.76 -5.43
CA LYS A 634 9.90 -17.06 -6.13
C LYS A 634 10.97 -16.02 -5.81
N ALA A 635 10.63 -14.73 -5.84
CA ALA A 635 11.56 -13.67 -5.48
C ALA A 635 12.01 -13.79 -4.02
N LEU A 636 11.10 -14.08 -3.09
CA LEU A 636 11.44 -14.29 -1.67
C LEU A 636 12.37 -15.49 -1.46
N LYS A 637 12.22 -16.58 -2.23
CA LYS A 637 13.12 -17.74 -2.17
C LYS A 637 14.49 -17.47 -2.79
N TYR A 638 14.52 -16.88 -3.99
CA TYR A 638 15.75 -16.73 -4.79
C TYR A 638 16.60 -15.52 -4.40
N ALA A 639 16.01 -14.48 -3.81
CA ALA A 639 16.73 -13.27 -3.40
C ALA A 639 17.12 -13.27 -1.92
N ASP A 640 16.67 -14.23 -1.13
CA ASP A 640 16.99 -14.32 0.29
C ASP A 640 18.27 -15.13 0.51
N ARG A 641 19.34 -14.44 0.92
CA ARG A 641 20.61 -15.06 1.29
C ARG A 641 20.44 -16.04 2.46
N PHE A 642 19.46 -15.79 3.32
CA PHE A 642 19.13 -16.58 4.50
C PHE A 642 17.96 -17.54 4.28
N TYR A 643 17.52 -17.77 3.03
CA TYR A 643 16.54 -18.82 2.74
C TYR A 643 17.03 -20.14 3.34
N TYR A 644 16.16 -20.82 4.08
CA TYR A 644 16.61 -21.84 5.02
C TYR A 644 17.37 -22.99 4.37
N GLU A 645 17.08 -23.34 3.10
CA GLU A 645 17.78 -24.42 2.38
C GLU A 645 19.06 -23.98 1.67
N ASN A 646 19.44 -22.70 1.73
CA ASN A 646 20.51 -22.14 0.91
C ASN A 646 21.90 -22.70 1.28
N ASP A 647 22.84 -22.69 0.32
CA ASP A 647 24.20 -23.23 0.46
C ASP A 647 25.27 -22.19 0.82
N VAL A 648 24.87 -20.94 1.07
CA VAL A 648 25.79 -19.82 1.36
C VAL A 648 26.56 -20.07 2.65
N GLY A 649 27.90 -20.13 2.55
CA GLY A 649 28.78 -20.71 3.55
C GLY A 649 28.61 -20.22 4.99
N ASN A 650 28.55 -18.90 5.22
CA ASN A 650 28.49 -18.33 6.58
C ASN A 650 27.09 -18.27 7.19
N VAL A 651 26.05 -18.68 6.47
CA VAL A 651 24.66 -18.58 6.94
C VAL A 651 23.89 -19.91 6.85
N LYS A 652 24.36 -20.85 6.02
CA LYS A 652 23.70 -22.15 5.83
C LYS A 652 23.57 -22.93 7.14
N PHE A 653 22.52 -23.75 7.19
CA PHE A 653 22.43 -24.84 8.16
C PHE A 653 23.29 -26.03 7.70
N THR A 654 23.71 -26.88 8.63
CA THR A 654 24.31 -28.17 8.25
C THR A 654 23.24 -29.08 7.62
N PRO A 655 23.63 -30.12 6.85
CA PRO A 655 22.66 -31.05 6.27
C PRO A 655 21.77 -31.72 7.32
N GLU A 656 22.32 -32.03 8.50
CA GLU A 656 21.60 -32.64 9.63
C GLU A 656 20.56 -31.66 10.19
N GLN A 657 20.94 -30.40 10.40
CA GLN A 657 20.03 -29.35 10.85
C GLN A 657 18.89 -29.13 9.84
N LEU A 658 19.18 -29.11 8.53
CA LEU A 658 18.15 -29.01 7.49
C LEU A 658 17.17 -30.18 7.53
N ASN A 659 17.68 -31.39 7.71
CA ASN A 659 16.85 -32.59 7.79
C ASN A 659 15.92 -32.56 9.01
N GLU A 660 16.33 -31.95 10.13
CA GLU A 660 15.43 -31.71 11.27
C GLU A 660 14.38 -30.63 10.97
N ILE A 661 14.78 -29.52 10.33
CA ILE A 661 13.84 -28.45 9.95
C ILE A 661 12.76 -28.99 9.01
N ARG A 662 13.12 -29.82 8.02
CA ARG A 662 12.20 -30.44 7.05
C ARG A 662 11.16 -31.39 7.66
N LYS A 663 11.34 -31.81 8.91
CA LYS A 663 10.33 -32.60 9.65
C LYS A 663 9.26 -31.71 10.30
N THR A 664 9.43 -30.39 10.26
CA THR A 664 8.54 -29.46 10.94
C THR A 664 7.21 -29.34 10.19
N LEU A 665 6.13 -29.65 10.90
CA LEU A 665 4.76 -29.36 10.49
C LEU A 665 4.18 -28.33 11.47
N MET A 666 3.23 -27.52 11.02
CA MET A 666 2.53 -26.60 11.90
C MET A 666 1.82 -27.34 13.06
N ALA A 667 1.33 -28.57 12.81
CA ALA A 667 0.81 -29.46 13.85
C ALA A 667 1.82 -29.71 14.99
N ASN A 668 3.10 -29.96 14.64
CA ASN A 668 4.16 -30.19 15.62
C ASN A 668 4.40 -28.95 16.48
N VAL A 669 4.38 -27.76 15.86
CA VAL A 669 4.57 -26.48 16.55
C VAL A 669 3.40 -26.22 17.50
N ILE A 670 2.16 -26.47 17.07
CA ILE A 670 0.97 -26.31 17.91
C ILE A 670 1.02 -27.25 19.12
N CYS A 671 1.30 -28.54 18.93
CA CYS A 671 1.35 -29.51 20.03
C CYS A 671 2.43 -29.21 21.07
N ARG A 672 3.57 -28.64 20.65
CA ARG A 672 4.66 -28.28 21.58
C ARG A 672 4.35 -27.05 22.43
N ASN A 673 3.42 -26.20 21.97
CA ASN A 673 3.20 -24.86 22.49
C ASN A 673 1.75 -24.61 22.94
N THR A 674 0.92 -25.65 23.02
CA THR A 674 -0.46 -25.60 23.50
C THR A 674 -0.79 -26.86 24.28
N ASP A 675 -1.92 -26.87 24.96
CA ASP A 675 -2.50 -27.99 25.70
C ASP A 675 -3.31 -28.96 24.80
N ILE A 676 -3.18 -28.84 23.48
CA ILE A 676 -3.87 -29.68 22.50
C ILE A 676 -3.18 -31.06 22.40
N SER A 677 -3.91 -32.11 22.78
CA SER A 677 -3.39 -33.49 22.81
C SER A 677 -3.54 -34.27 21.50
N LYS A 678 -4.48 -33.89 20.63
CA LYS A 678 -4.74 -34.54 19.33
C LYS A 678 -4.95 -33.47 18.26
N ILE A 679 -4.28 -33.63 17.12
CA ILE A 679 -4.36 -32.69 16.00
C ILE A 679 -4.14 -33.44 14.67
N HIS A 680 -4.79 -32.99 13.60
CA HIS A 680 -4.55 -33.52 12.26
C HIS A 680 -3.14 -33.12 11.76
N ARG A 681 -2.50 -33.99 10.97
CA ARG A 681 -1.12 -33.78 10.50
C ARG A 681 -0.97 -32.53 9.61
N ASN A 682 -1.92 -32.31 8.69
CA ASN A 682 -2.02 -31.07 7.93
C ASN A 682 -3.14 -30.19 8.53
N VAL A 683 -2.78 -29.19 9.33
CA VAL A 683 -3.76 -28.29 9.96
C VAL A 683 -4.46 -27.36 8.99
N PHE A 684 -3.94 -27.23 7.76
CA PHE A 684 -4.51 -26.38 6.72
C PHE A 684 -5.72 -27.02 6.03
N GLU A 685 -5.85 -28.34 6.09
CA GLU A 685 -6.95 -29.10 5.52
C GLU A 685 -8.06 -29.34 6.54
N LYS A 686 -9.32 -29.29 6.08
CA LYS A 686 -10.49 -29.74 6.84
C LYS A 686 -11.00 -31.05 6.24
N LYS A 687 -10.39 -32.17 6.59
CA LYS A 687 -10.93 -33.50 6.24
C LYS A 687 -12.05 -33.86 7.22
N THR A 688 -13.20 -34.28 6.70
CA THR A 688 -14.18 -35.01 7.51
C THR A 688 -13.46 -36.26 8.02
N VAL A 689 -13.19 -36.31 9.33
CA VAL A 689 -12.74 -37.53 9.98
C VAL A 689 -13.88 -38.53 9.79
N ARG A 690 -13.76 -39.44 8.81
CA ARG A 690 -14.54 -40.67 8.84
C ARG A 690 -13.98 -41.44 10.03
N TYR A 691 -14.62 -41.28 11.19
CA TYR A 691 -14.50 -42.30 12.22
C TYR A 691 -15.09 -43.56 11.59
N VAL A 692 -14.22 -44.51 11.27
CA VAL A 692 -14.65 -45.89 11.04
C VAL A 692 -14.65 -46.50 12.44
N ASP A 693 -15.82 -46.99 12.85
CA ASP A 693 -16.06 -47.62 14.16
C ASP A 693 -15.04 -48.72 14.49
#